data_AF-A0A9D8VCK6-F1
#
_entry.id   AF-A0A9D8VCK6-F1
#
_cell.length_a   1.000
_cell.length_b   1.000
_cell.length_c   1.000
_cell.angle_alpha   90.00
_cell.angle_beta   90.00
_cell.angle_gamma   90.00
#
_symmetry.space_group_name_H-M   'P 1'
#
loop_
_entity.id
_entity.type
_entity.pdbx_description
1 polymer ?
#
loop_
_entity_poly.entity_id
_entity_poly.type
_entity_poly.pdbx_seq_one_letter_code
_entity_poly.pdbx_strand_id
1 'polypeptide(L)'
;MMRLATVLLLLALVRPTPAQGQEQRYSFRLTAVPLEEALSQVAATSGIDLAFTSDLVAGKRVSCGILDALVGEVLQCVLRGTGLDFIVLSSGTYVLIKAAQLPDALGTLVGIVVDADSGAPLPYAHVFLSGPDIGAVSNESGRFVFGDVLDGDYRVSASYVGYEDRAMLVSVRKAERAEAALRLNPAPVRIEPVVVDGMRRRIPFGTESGLNEEPIPQVDPLERVGLLAGVRTGDALVGVHLQGGDSGEHQFRLDGATVFVPLKLGGLISPFSPLALDRIVIRRAGFGVDGGSHLSGVLEASHEAAPSDEVLHVQWDPVAFSGRVSQNVRWKGRDLALMASGRRSLLQRWSPAVFLDQIEVWSQPDDFLFEAPFLQFWEQDFEDLLAEFEEEGDSEDKELFEVKSESFDIGFSDFHASVRMRPSPVSSLHVSGYRGRSDMGRSLEFGGETDLLPVDFSELGDSFGREAYRWNNDVLQSRFESVLGSRALFSIQGWWSRYLLEHPIDYELALIDLTDEEVLSEDESADDVLDWLSDLETEDRNRMEERGAAARFDLAAGARQTLAGGVEIVQTVSEFQVTLPRFAEGWDLQQLFLASDPAMRAAAFVTHRIELGRRTVVETGARLTALAHYDDIFVEPRISVRHDARLRGSRQLAVQVGGGLYRQFSQQLDVGTYQFNALVPGYRVWLPLRGENRPPKAWHLVGDILFRPGPALSLGIEAYHKAIPHTLVVDYASIIQGEDSDPEAASGFLRSANGAASGVSIRASLDRARTRLDARYDHARSLRRIAGRFEGALIATPWNVPHRFVLFGQQVLSGAWSLSAKLVVEEGRSWGYRRAYYDFFGVHPDLAEVAGINFRRPDTHRLPTLAQLDLGVGFRKGLDRGSLSVHLQLVNALGRENISGWSLADDTDWSEENLESWRSGTQPFQLQTARKARTMIPRQPLLTVTFSW
;
A
#
# COMPACT_ATOMS: atom_id res chain seq x y z
N MET A 1 -12.18 22.01 27.42
CA MET A 1 -13.49 22.05 26.73
C MET A 1 -14.16 23.44 26.68
N MET A 2 -13.43 24.56 26.83
CA MET A 2 -14.01 25.90 26.70
C MET A 2 -12.99 26.80 25.98
N ARG A 3 -12.92 26.69 24.64
CA ARG A 3 -12.20 27.61 23.73
C ARG A 3 -12.36 27.31 22.22
N LEU A 4 -13.36 26.51 21.81
CA LEU A 4 -13.71 26.29 20.40
C LEU A 4 -14.98 27.07 19.95
N ALA A 5 -15.70 27.71 20.87
CA ALA A 5 -16.97 28.40 20.59
C ALA A 5 -16.80 29.86 20.12
N THR A 6 -15.61 30.45 20.24
CA THR A 6 -15.42 31.90 20.06
C THR A 6 -15.15 32.33 18.62
N VAL A 7 -14.83 31.39 17.71
CA VAL A 7 -14.59 31.69 16.29
C VAL A 7 -15.86 31.57 15.43
N LEU A 8 -16.87 30.84 15.89
CA LEU A 8 -18.16 30.69 15.17
C LEU A 8 -19.18 31.81 15.45
N LEU A 9 -18.95 32.67 16.44
CA LEU A 9 -19.89 33.74 16.83
C LEU A 9 -19.65 35.09 16.11
N LEU A 10 -18.53 35.27 15.41
CA LEU A 10 -18.16 36.53 14.73
C LEU A 10 -18.73 36.69 13.31
N LEU A 11 -19.38 35.67 12.76
CA LEU A 11 -20.01 35.70 11.42
C LEU A 11 -21.53 36.01 11.43
N ALA A 12 -22.13 36.26 12.61
CA ALA A 12 -23.59 36.41 12.76
C ALA A 12 -24.09 37.83 13.12
N LEU A 13 -23.21 38.86 13.15
CA LEU A 13 -23.57 40.23 13.58
C LEU A 13 -23.27 41.30 12.52
N VAL A 14 -23.84 41.16 11.33
CA VAL A 14 -24.07 42.30 10.43
C VAL A 14 -25.53 42.28 10.02
N ARG A 15 -26.35 43.16 10.61
CA ARG A 15 -27.68 43.49 10.09
C ARG A 15 -27.62 44.90 9.50
N PRO A 16 -28.05 45.12 8.25
CA PRO A 16 -28.15 46.46 7.70
C PRO A 16 -29.36 47.17 8.31
N THR A 17 -29.16 48.40 8.76
CA THR A 17 -30.21 49.35 9.15
C THR A 17 -30.77 50.03 7.89
N PRO A 18 -32.09 50.10 7.68
CA PRO A 18 -32.66 50.93 6.63
C PRO A 18 -32.63 52.40 7.06
N ALA A 19 -31.96 53.24 6.28
CA ALA A 19 -32.01 54.69 6.41
C ALA A 19 -33.34 55.20 5.82
N GLN A 20 -34.15 55.87 6.64
CA GLN A 20 -35.35 56.58 6.19
C GLN A 20 -34.96 57.93 5.56
N GLY A 21 -34.92 57.99 4.23
CA GLY A 21 -35.11 59.23 3.48
C GLY A 21 -36.52 59.21 2.89
N GLN A 22 -37.34 60.23 3.16
CA GLN A 22 -38.66 60.35 2.54
C GLN A 22 -38.52 60.49 1.02
N GLU A 23 -38.94 59.44 0.33
CA GLU A 23 -38.78 59.22 -1.09
C GLU A 23 -39.92 59.93 -1.85
N GLN A 24 -39.67 61.13 -2.38
CA GLN A 24 -40.63 61.87 -3.20
C GLN A 24 -40.88 61.12 -4.53
N ARG A 25 -42.15 61.04 -4.93
CA ARG A 25 -42.62 60.31 -6.11
C ARG A 25 -43.12 61.25 -7.20
N TYR A 26 -42.88 60.88 -8.45
CA TYR A 26 -43.14 61.68 -9.64
C TYR A 26 -43.87 60.87 -10.71
N SER A 27 -44.55 61.57 -11.61
CA SER A 27 -45.26 60.97 -12.74
C SER A 27 -44.83 61.65 -14.04
N PHE A 28 -44.41 60.85 -15.03
CA PHE A 28 -43.93 61.34 -16.33
C PHE A 28 -44.63 60.63 -17.48
N ARG A 29 -44.92 61.39 -18.55
CA ARG A 29 -45.39 60.85 -19.82
C ARG A 29 -44.67 61.53 -20.97
N LEU A 30 -43.72 60.83 -21.54
CA LEU A 30 -42.86 61.24 -22.65
C LEU A 30 -43.16 60.33 -23.85
N THR A 31 -43.28 60.91 -25.05
CA THR A 31 -43.56 60.15 -26.28
C THR A 31 -42.67 60.64 -27.41
N ALA A 32 -41.71 59.80 -27.79
CA ALA A 32 -40.73 60.04 -28.85
C ALA A 32 -39.93 61.35 -28.69
N VAL A 33 -39.63 61.74 -27.45
CA VAL A 33 -38.89 62.97 -27.10
C VAL A 33 -37.38 62.72 -27.24
N PRO A 34 -36.56 63.68 -27.72
CA PRO A 34 -35.10 63.57 -27.67
C PRO A 34 -34.62 63.28 -26.24
N LEU A 35 -33.67 62.35 -26.09
CA LEU A 35 -33.23 61.89 -24.77
C LEU A 35 -32.66 63.03 -23.90
N GLU A 36 -31.92 63.94 -24.51
CA GLU A 36 -31.38 65.12 -23.83
C GLU A 36 -32.48 66.02 -23.24
N GLU A 37 -33.57 66.22 -23.99
CA GLU A 37 -34.73 67.00 -23.54
C GLU A 37 -35.52 66.27 -22.45
N ALA A 38 -35.69 64.95 -22.59
CA ALA A 38 -36.32 64.10 -21.58
C ALA A 38 -35.57 64.13 -20.24
N LEU A 39 -34.23 64.02 -20.27
CA LEU A 39 -33.38 64.07 -19.07
C LEU A 39 -33.40 65.45 -18.41
N SER A 40 -33.40 66.51 -19.22
CA SER A 40 -33.52 67.89 -18.74
C SER A 40 -34.86 68.13 -18.04
N GLN A 41 -35.97 67.59 -18.57
CA GLN A 41 -37.29 67.67 -17.94
C GLN A 41 -37.36 66.90 -16.62
N VAL A 42 -36.76 65.71 -16.55
CA VAL A 42 -36.68 64.93 -15.31
C VAL A 42 -35.87 65.66 -14.25
N ALA A 43 -34.68 66.17 -14.58
CA ALA A 43 -33.84 66.93 -13.65
C ALA A 43 -34.55 68.19 -13.13
N ALA A 44 -35.18 68.97 -14.02
CA ALA A 44 -35.90 70.19 -13.64
C ALA A 44 -37.11 69.93 -12.74
N THR A 45 -37.82 68.82 -12.95
CA THR A 45 -39.08 68.51 -12.22
C THR A 45 -38.81 67.81 -10.89
N SER A 46 -37.76 66.99 -10.82
CA SER A 46 -37.38 66.24 -9.60
C SER A 46 -36.33 66.95 -8.74
N GLY A 47 -35.67 67.99 -9.27
CA GLY A 47 -34.67 68.77 -8.54
C GLY A 47 -33.34 68.05 -8.34
N ILE A 48 -33.09 66.94 -9.04
CA ILE A 48 -31.81 66.22 -8.96
C ILE A 48 -30.71 66.95 -9.74
N ASP A 49 -29.48 66.79 -9.25
CA ASP A 49 -28.29 67.17 -10.00
C ASP A 49 -27.92 66.01 -10.94
N LEU A 50 -28.03 66.22 -12.26
CA LEU A 50 -27.85 65.20 -13.29
C LEU A 50 -26.74 65.61 -14.28
N ALA A 51 -25.67 64.83 -14.35
CA ALA A 51 -24.51 65.08 -15.20
C ALA A 51 -24.39 64.04 -16.34
N PHE A 52 -24.19 64.53 -17.57
CA PHE A 52 -23.93 63.74 -18.76
C PHE A 52 -23.21 64.55 -19.84
N THR A 53 -22.62 63.89 -20.83
CA THR A 53 -22.06 64.56 -22.02
C THR A 53 -23.04 64.47 -23.20
N SER A 54 -23.10 65.52 -24.03
CA SER A 54 -24.01 65.59 -25.18
C SER A 54 -23.84 64.41 -26.15
N ASP A 55 -22.61 63.89 -26.30
CA ASP A 55 -22.32 62.73 -27.15
C ASP A 55 -23.03 61.44 -26.71
N LEU A 56 -23.29 61.26 -25.40
CA LEU A 56 -23.95 60.06 -24.88
C LEU A 56 -25.44 60.01 -25.26
N VAL A 57 -26.06 61.18 -25.38
CA VAL A 57 -27.52 61.33 -25.57
C VAL A 57 -27.91 61.72 -27.00
N ALA A 58 -26.95 62.16 -27.81
CA ALA A 58 -27.16 62.62 -29.18
C ALA A 58 -27.87 61.57 -30.07
N GLY A 59 -28.86 62.02 -30.84
CA GLY A 59 -29.59 61.20 -31.81
C GLY A 59 -30.54 60.16 -31.22
N LYS A 60 -30.65 60.05 -29.88
CA LYS A 60 -31.56 59.09 -29.22
C LYS A 60 -32.90 59.74 -28.91
N ARG A 61 -33.98 59.00 -29.14
CA ARG A 61 -35.35 59.37 -28.76
C ARG A 61 -35.95 58.32 -27.84
N VAL A 62 -36.72 58.77 -26.86
CA VAL A 62 -37.28 57.91 -25.81
C VAL A 62 -38.77 58.17 -25.59
N SER A 63 -39.45 57.12 -25.17
CA SER A 63 -40.85 57.16 -24.74
C SER A 63 -40.92 56.46 -23.38
N CYS A 64 -41.45 57.15 -22.38
CA CYS A 64 -41.60 56.62 -21.03
C CYS A 64 -42.94 57.09 -20.48
N GLY A 65 -43.75 56.17 -19.97
CA GLY A 65 -44.97 56.47 -19.23
C GLY A 65 -44.90 55.77 -17.88
N ILE A 66 -44.69 56.54 -16.81
CA ILE A 66 -44.58 56.02 -15.46
C ILE A 66 -45.30 56.95 -14.49
N LEU A 67 -46.04 56.38 -13.55
CA LEU A 67 -46.85 57.10 -12.57
C LEU A 67 -46.38 56.73 -11.17
N ASP A 68 -46.36 57.71 -10.27
CA ASP A 68 -46.06 57.56 -8.84
C ASP A 68 -44.76 56.78 -8.54
N ALA A 69 -43.65 57.20 -9.17
CA ALA A 69 -42.37 56.52 -9.11
C ALA A 69 -41.25 57.42 -8.60
N LEU A 70 -40.24 56.83 -7.97
CA LEU A 70 -39.05 57.55 -7.51
C LEU A 70 -38.24 58.07 -8.68
N VAL A 71 -37.46 59.12 -8.45
CA VAL A 71 -36.63 59.72 -9.51
C VAL A 71 -35.68 58.69 -10.16
N GLY A 72 -35.16 57.73 -9.39
CA GLY A 72 -34.35 56.64 -9.94
C GLY A 72 -35.13 55.72 -10.88
N GLU A 73 -36.38 55.39 -10.54
CA GLU A 73 -37.28 54.57 -11.37
C GLU A 73 -37.73 55.32 -12.63
N VAL A 74 -37.97 56.64 -12.51
CA VAL A 74 -38.23 57.53 -13.64
C VAL A 74 -37.03 57.54 -14.59
N LEU A 75 -35.81 57.72 -14.08
CA LEU A 75 -34.60 57.67 -14.90
C LEU A 75 -34.40 56.32 -15.58
N GLN A 76 -34.65 55.20 -14.88
CA GLN A 76 -34.60 53.86 -15.49
C GLN A 76 -35.63 53.71 -16.62
N CYS A 77 -36.84 54.25 -16.46
CA CYS A 77 -37.86 54.23 -17.49
C CYS A 77 -37.45 55.08 -18.71
N VAL A 78 -36.90 56.28 -18.49
CA VAL A 78 -36.41 57.18 -19.55
C VAL A 78 -35.22 56.56 -20.29
N LEU A 79 -34.32 55.87 -19.60
CA LEU A 79 -33.11 55.28 -20.19
C LEU A 79 -33.31 53.90 -20.78
N ARG A 80 -34.49 53.29 -20.61
CA ARG A 80 -34.79 51.95 -21.12
C ARG A 80 -34.59 51.88 -22.64
N GLY A 81 -33.78 50.91 -23.08
CA GLY A 81 -33.48 50.69 -24.50
C GLY A 81 -32.47 51.66 -25.11
N THR A 82 -31.92 52.60 -24.33
CA THR A 82 -30.90 53.56 -24.82
C THR A 82 -29.47 53.02 -24.72
N GLY A 83 -29.25 51.91 -24.00
CA GLY A 83 -27.92 51.38 -23.69
C GLY A 83 -27.13 52.22 -22.68
N LEU A 84 -27.81 53.11 -21.95
CA LEU A 84 -27.26 53.93 -20.88
C LEU A 84 -27.87 53.52 -19.54
N ASP A 85 -27.11 53.75 -18.48
CA ASP A 85 -27.53 53.59 -17.09
C ASP A 85 -27.05 54.80 -16.29
N PHE A 86 -27.34 54.88 -15.00
CA PHE A 86 -26.83 55.94 -14.15
C PHE A 86 -26.26 55.39 -12.84
N ILE A 87 -25.33 56.14 -12.26
CA ILE A 87 -24.86 55.96 -10.89
C ILE A 87 -25.18 57.20 -10.08
N VAL A 88 -25.38 57.03 -8.77
CA VAL A 88 -25.53 58.15 -7.84
C VAL A 88 -24.23 58.26 -7.04
N LEU A 89 -23.54 59.38 -7.15
CA LEU A 89 -22.33 59.65 -6.38
C LEU A 89 -22.69 59.91 -4.92
N SER A 90 -21.71 59.79 -4.03
CA SER A 90 -21.89 60.12 -2.60
C SER A 90 -22.31 61.58 -2.37
N SER A 91 -22.11 62.47 -3.34
CA SER A 91 -22.60 63.85 -3.35
C SER A 91 -24.11 63.98 -3.61
N GLY A 92 -24.78 62.91 -4.02
CA GLY A 92 -26.18 62.93 -4.47
C GLY A 92 -26.37 63.27 -5.96
N THR A 93 -25.27 63.52 -6.69
CA THR A 93 -25.30 63.78 -8.15
C THR A 93 -25.51 62.48 -8.93
N TYR A 94 -26.46 62.47 -9.86
CA TYR A 94 -26.73 61.40 -10.81
C TYR A 94 -25.82 61.57 -12.02
N VAL A 95 -25.05 60.54 -12.37
CA VAL A 95 -24.15 60.57 -13.53
C VAL A 95 -24.55 59.48 -14.51
N LEU A 96 -24.83 59.86 -15.76
CA LEU A 96 -25.09 58.90 -16.83
C LEU A 96 -23.82 58.20 -17.28
N ILE A 97 -23.91 56.89 -17.37
CA ILE A 97 -22.87 56.00 -17.86
C ILE A 97 -23.42 55.12 -18.98
N LYS A 98 -22.55 54.48 -19.74
CA LYS A 98 -22.98 53.38 -20.61
C LYS A 98 -23.39 52.22 -19.69
N ALA A 99 -24.57 51.65 -19.94
CA ALA A 99 -25.02 50.50 -19.17
C ALA A 99 -24.00 49.37 -19.29
N ALA A 100 -23.55 48.82 -18.16
CA ALA A 100 -22.82 47.56 -18.18
C ALA A 100 -23.75 46.53 -18.81
N GLN A 101 -23.38 45.96 -19.95
CA GLN A 101 -24.11 44.83 -20.51
C GLN A 101 -24.04 43.71 -19.48
N LEU A 102 -25.15 43.45 -18.79
CA LEU A 102 -25.34 42.19 -18.06
C LEU A 102 -25.03 41.08 -19.07
N PRO A 103 -24.08 40.17 -18.80
CA PRO A 103 -23.82 39.07 -19.72
C PRO A 103 -25.13 38.33 -19.96
N ASP A 104 -25.37 37.96 -21.22
CA ASP A 104 -26.51 37.12 -21.59
C ASP A 104 -26.60 35.95 -20.61
N ALA A 105 -27.78 35.75 -19.99
CA ALA A 105 -27.93 34.73 -18.95
C ALA A 105 -27.37 33.38 -19.45
N LEU A 106 -26.35 32.90 -18.73
CA LEU A 106 -25.58 31.74 -19.14
C LEU A 106 -26.35 30.46 -18.80
N GLY A 107 -26.25 29.46 -19.66
CA GLY A 107 -26.75 28.11 -19.39
C GLY A 107 -25.69 27.25 -18.70
N THR A 108 -26.13 26.14 -18.11
CA THR A 108 -25.24 25.16 -17.47
C THR A 108 -25.21 23.88 -18.29
N LEU A 109 -24.01 23.41 -18.65
CA LEU A 109 -23.81 22.08 -19.22
C LEU A 109 -23.27 21.14 -18.14
N VAL A 110 -24.02 20.09 -17.84
CA VAL A 110 -23.55 19.00 -16.97
C VAL A 110 -23.36 17.74 -17.81
N GLY A 111 -22.46 16.86 -17.39
CA GLY A 111 -22.34 15.60 -18.10
C GLY A 111 -21.57 14.54 -17.37
N ILE A 112 -21.47 13.38 -18.02
CA ILE A 112 -20.67 12.25 -17.58
C ILE A 112 -19.84 11.74 -18.76
N VAL A 113 -18.60 11.37 -18.45
CA VAL A 113 -17.69 10.66 -19.33
C VAL A 113 -17.60 9.24 -18.80
N VAL A 114 -17.97 8.28 -19.63
CA VAL A 114 -17.97 6.85 -19.29
C VAL A 114 -17.27 6.05 -20.37
N ASP A 115 -16.75 4.90 -19.96
CA ASP A 115 -16.29 3.86 -20.86
C ASP A 115 -17.47 3.41 -21.74
N ALA A 116 -17.26 3.31 -23.06
CA ALA A 116 -18.31 2.89 -23.99
C ALA A 116 -18.63 1.39 -23.87
N ASP A 117 -17.67 0.58 -23.42
CA ASP A 117 -17.78 -0.88 -23.31
C ASP A 117 -18.28 -1.29 -21.93
N SER A 118 -17.68 -0.79 -20.84
CA SER A 118 -18.05 -1.17 -19.46
C SER A 118 -19.09 -0.26 -18.80
N GLY A 119 -19.30 0.95 -19.34
CA GLY A 119 -20.14 1.96 -18.69
C GLY A 119 -19.53 2.55 -17.41
N ALA A 120 -18.30 2.16 -17.04
CA ALA A 120 -17.61 2.69 -15.87
C ALA A 120 -17.34 4.19 -16.05
N PRO A 121 -17.45 4.98 -14.95
CA PRO A 121 -17.08 6.38 -14.99
C PRO A 121 -15.59 6.54 -15.30
N LEU A 122 -15.25 7.44 -16.22
CA LEU A 122 -13.85 7.75 -16.57
C LEU A 122 -13.39 8.95 -15.77
N PRO A 123 -12.59 8.76 -14.70
CA PRO A 123 -12.22 9.85 -13.81
C PRO A 123 -11.10 10.68 -14.39
N TYR A 124 -11.18 12.00 -14.22
CA TYR A 124 -10.19 12.95 -14.75
C TYR A 124 -10.08 12.99 -16.29
N ALA A 125 -11.15 12.60 -16.99
CA ALA A 125 -11.30 12.84 -18.41
C ALA A 125 -11.39 14.34 -18.70
N HIS A 126 -10.62 14.80 -19.67
CA HIS A 126 -10.64 16.19 -20.10
C HIS A 126 -11.82 16.39 -21.03
N VAL A 127 -12.68 17.35 -20.71
CA VAL A 127 -13.83 17.73 -21.51
C VAL A 127 -13.63 19.15 -22.00
N PHE A 128 -13.79 19.37 -23.29
CA PHE A 128 -13.61 20.65 -23.96
C PHE A 128 -14.88 21.07 -24.67
N LEU A 129 -15.18 22.36 -24.59
CA LEU A 129 -16.23 23.02 -25.35
C LEU A 129 -15.57 23.74 -26.54
N SER A 130 -15.97 23.44 -27.78
CA SER A 130 -15.45 24.15 -28.96
C SER A 130 -15.98 25.59 -28.98
N GLY A 131 -15.09 26.58 -28.85
CA GLY A 131 -15.44 28.00 -28.72
C GLY A 131 -14.38 28.74 -27.90
N PRO A 132 -14.73 29.59 -26.90
CA PRO A 132 -13.73 30.02 -25.92
C PRO A 132 -13.04 28.78 -25.32
N ASP A 133 -11.72 28.82 -25.09
CA ASP A 133 -10.88 27.71 -24.59
C ASP A 133 -11.28 27.28 -23.14
N ILE A 134 -12.51 26.81 -22.96
CA ILE A 134 -13.09 26.41 -21.67
C ILE A 134 -13.04 24.88 -21.61
N GLY A 135 -12.25 24.38 -20.68
CA GLY A 135 -12.12 22.96 -20.37
C GLY A 135 -12.62 22.65 -18.96
N ALA A 136 -13.20 21.46 -18.79
CA ALA A 136 -13.53 20.87 -17.51
C ALA A 136 -12.84 19.50 -17.39
N VAL A 137 -12.69 19.01 -16.17
CA VAL A 137 -12.14 17.69 -15.89
C VAL A 137 -13.21 16.89 -15.17
N SER A 138 -13.43 15.64 -15.56
CA SER A 138 -14.39 14.79 -14.89
C SER A 138 -13.91 14.36 -13.50
N ASN A 139 -14.83 14.18 -12.55
CA ASN A 139 -14.51 13.69 -11.21
C ASN A 139 -14.30 12.16 -11.16
N GLU A 140 -14.04 11.60 -9.98
CA GLU A 140 -13.87 10.14 -9.80
C GLU A 140 -15.07 9.29 -10.26
N SER A 141 -16.26 9.90 -10.33
CA SER A 141 -17.49 9.33 -10.87
C SER A 141 -17.77 9.73 -12.32
N GLY A 142 -16.75 10.20 -13.04
CA GLY A 142 -16.81 10.53 -14.47
C GLY A 142 -17.59 11.80 -14.80
N ARG A 143 -18.06 12.59 -13.83
CA ARG A 143 -18.94 13.75 -14.07
C ARG A 143 -18.19 15.06 -14.25
N PHE A 144 -18.67 15.92 -15.16
CA PHE A 144 -18.14 17.26 -15.43
C PHE A 144 -19.26 18.31 -15.45
N VAL A 145 -18.90 19.58 -15.24
CA VAL A 145 -19.84 20.71 -15.27
C VAL A 145 -19.16 21.95 -15.89
N PHE A 146 -19.89 22.64 -16.78
CA PHE A 146 -19.63 24.00 -17.22
C PHE A 146 -20.77 24.90 -16.78
N GLY A 147 -20.51 25.82 -15.86
CA GLY A 147 -21.55 26.66 -15.25
C GLY A 147 -21.96 27.88 -16.07
N ASP A 148 -21.05 28.39 -16.91
CA ASP A 148 -21.12 29.72 -17.53
C ASP A 148 -21.02 29.61 -19.07
N VAL A 149 -21.98 28.93 -19.70
CA VAL A 149 -21.97 28.68 -21.15
C VAL A 149 -22.98 29.60 -21.85
N LEU A 150 -22.54 30.35 -22.87
CA LEU A 150 -23.43 31.21 -23.66
C LEU A 150 -24.50 30.38 -24.39
N ASP A 151 -25.65 30.97 -24.73
CA ASP A 151 -26.67 30.29 -25.55
C ASP A 151 -26.08 29.92 -26.93
N GLY A 152 -26.16 28.64 -27.30
CA GLY A 152 -25.63 28.16 -28.58
C GLY A 152 -25.48 26.65 -28.67
N ASP A 153 -25.17 26.19 -29.87
CA ASP A 153 -24.83 24.80 -30.15
C ASP A 153 -23.32 24.62 -30.05
N TYR A 154 -22.90 23.71 -29.18
CA TYR A 154 -21.49 23.47 -28.92
C TYR A 154 -21.08 22.05 -29.30
N ARG A 155 -19.89 21.90 -29.87
CA ARG A 155 -19.23 20.60 -29.94
C ARG A 155 -18.50 20.38 -28.62
N VAL A 156 -19.02 19.47 -27.81
CA VAL A 156 -18.40 19.01 -26.57
C VAL A 156 -17.55 17.79 -26.90
N SER A 157 -16.25 17.86 -26.67
CA SER A 157 -15.33 16.74 -26.88
C SER A 157 -14.70 16.29 -25.57
N ALA A 158 -14.72 15.00 -25.30
CA ALA A 158 -13.99 14.41 -24.20
C ALA A 158 -12.81 13.59 -24.71
N SER A 159 -11.67 13.74 -24.05
CA SER A 159 -10.45 12.97 -24.26
C SER A 159 -10.03 12.35 -22.93
N TYR A 160 -9.70 11.07 -22.96
CA TYR A 160 -9.22 10.35 -21.80
C TYR A 160 -8.09 9.41 -22.22
N VAL A 161 -7.06 9.30 -21.39
CA VAL A 161 -5.88 8.49 -21.73
C VAL A 161 -6.28 7.02 -21.84
N GLY A 162 -5.95 6.39 -22.96
CA GLY A 162 -6.40 5.02 -23.27
C GLY A 162 -7.71 4.94 -24.05
N TYR A 163 -8.24 6.08 -24.52
CA TYR A 163 -9.54 6.17 -25.17
C TYR A 163 -9.47 7.02 -26.45
N GLU A 164 -10.36 6.73 -27.41
CA GLU A 164 -10.54 7.56 -28.59
C GLU A 164 -11.28 8.84 -28.18
N ASP A 165 -10.75 10.00 -28.58
CA ASP A 165 -11.42 11.27 -28.36
C ASP A 165 -12.82 11.22 -29.00
N ARG A 166 -13.85 11.50 -28.20
CA ARG A 166 -15.24 11.51 -28.68
C ARG A 166 -15.81 12.91 -28.57
N ALA A 167 -16.50 13.35 -29.63
CA ALA A 167 -17.20 14.62 -29.64
C ALA A 167 -18.69 14.44 -29.94
N MET A 168 -19.52 15.26 -29.31
CA MET A 168 -20.96 15.34 -29.56
C MET A 168 -21.42 16.80 -29.63
N LEU A 169 -22.51 17.07 -30.33
CA LEU A 169 -23.14 18.39 -30.35
C LEU A 169 -24.15 18.48 -29.21
N VAL A 170 -24.12 19.58 -28.45
CA VAL A 170 -25.03 19.85 -27.34
C VAL A 170 -25.51 21.29 -27.44
N SER A 171 -26.83 21.47 -27.48
CA SER A 171 -27.47 22.79 -27.44
C SER A 171 -27.60 23.25 -25.99
N VAL A 172 -26.95 24.35 -25.65
CA VAL A 172 -27.09 25.00 -24.34
C VAL A 172 -27.96 26.23 -24.52
N ARG A 173 -29.08 26.30 -23.79
CA ARG A 173 -30.03 27.42 -23.85
C ARG A 173 -29.90 28.32 -22.63
N LYS A 174 -30.28 29.58 -22.82
CA LYS A 174 -30.29 30.62 -21.79
C LYS A 174 -31.03 30.18 -20.52
N ALA A 175 -30.35 30.23 -19.37
CA ALA A 175 -30.88 29.85 -18.05
C ALA A 175 -31.40 28.39 -17.94
N GLU A 176 -31.00 27.51 -18.86
CA GLU A 176 -31.37 26.10 -18.85
C GLU A 176 -30.17 25.20 -18.56
N ARG A 177 -30.47 23.98 -18.14
CA ARG A 177 -29.48 22.92 -17.90
C ARG A 177 -29.49 21.94 -19.08
N ALA A 178 -28.37 21.87 -19.79
CA ALA A 178 -28.12 20.87 -20.82
C ALA A 178 -27.35 19.67 -20.24
N GLU A 179 -27.60 18.48 -20.76
CA GLU A 179 -26.94 17.24 -20.33
C GLU A 179 -26.15 16.60 -21.48
N ALA A 180 -24.97 16.08 -21.15
CA ALA A 180 -24.09 15.39 -22.09
C ALA A 180 -23.59 14.05 -21.51
N ALA A 181 -23.69 12.98 -22.30
CA ALA A 181 -23.13 11.67 -21.96
C ALA A 181 -22.11 11.29 -23.03
N LEU A 182 -20.84 11.49 -22.74
CA LEU A 182 -19.73 11.18 -23.64
C LEU A 182 -19.24 9.76 -23.36
N ARG A 183 -19.62 8.83 -24.25
CA ARG A 183 -19.15 7.45 -24.23
C ARG A 183 -17.88 7.36 -25.07
N LEU A 184 -16.77 7.05 -24.44
CA LEU A 184 -15.47 6.96 -25.10
C LEU A 184 -15.16 5.50 -25.39
N ASN A 185 -14.88 5.19 -26.66
CA ASN A 185 -14.38 3.88 -27.02
C ASN A 185 -12.94 3.74 -26.51
N PRO A 186 -12.57 2.62 -25.88
CA PRO A 186 -11.17 2.35 -25.60
C PRO A 186 -10.38 2.40 -26.91
N ALA A 187 -9.47 3.36 -27.01
CA ALA A 187 -8.44 3.30 -28.04
C ALA A 187 -7.43 2.31 -27.49
N PRO A 188 -7.00 1.28 -28.23
CA PRO A 188 -5.90 0.43 -27.79
C PRO A 188 -4.61 1.26 -27.73
N VAL A 189 -4.48 1.96 -26.61
CA VAL A 189 -3.34 2.74 -26.19
C VAL A 189 -3.11 2.27 -24.77
N ARG A 190 -2.40 1.15 -24.63
CA ARG A 190 -1.81 0.74 -23.34
C ARG A 190 -0.72 1.73 -22.97
N ILE A 191 -1.11 2.94 -22.58
CA ILE A 191 -0.36 3.75 -21.63
C ILE A 191 -0.78 3.24 -20.27
N GLU A 192 0.15 2.59 -19.56
CA GLU A 192 0.06 2.56 -18.10
C GLU A 192 -0.18 3.99 -17.67
N PRO A 193 -1.28 4.31 -16.97
CA PRO A 193 -1.69 5.69 -16.75
C PRO A 193 -0.59 6.42 -15.99
N VAL A 194 0.24 7.15 -16.72
CA VAL A 194 1.11 8.15 -16.16
C VAL A 194 0.19 9.33 -15.87
N VAL A 195 -0.18 9.49 -14.61
CA VAL A 195 -0.75 10.75 -14.11
C VAL A 195 0.02 11.09 -12.85
N VAL A 196 0.54 12.30 -12.87
CA VAL A 196 1.55 12.87 -12.00
C VAL A 196 1.25 12.59 -10.52
N ASP A 197 2.08 11.67 -10.02
CA ASP A 197 2.34 11.24 -8.65
C ASP A 197 3.12 9.93 -8.82
N GLY A 198 4.40 9.87 -8.44
CA GLY A 198 5.36 8.81 -8.81
C GLY A 198 4.78 7.43 -9.18
N MET A 199 4.93 7.06 -10.45
CA MET A 199 4.83 5.70 -10.99
C MET A 199 3.70 4.82 -10.43
N ARG A 200 2.47 5.34 -10.37
CA ARG A 200 1.27 4.53 -10.08
C ARG A 200 1.06 3.50 -11.21
N ARG A 201 1.25 2.22 -10.91
CA ARG A 201 0.86 1.12 -11.83
C ARG A 201 -0.38 0.42 -11.29
N ARG A 202 -1.43 0.36 -12.10
CA ARG A 202 -2.70 -0.30 -11.78
C ARG A 202 -2.64 -1.77 -12.19
N ILE A 203 -3.04 -2.67 -11.28
CA ILE A 203 -3.28 -4.08 -11.57
C ILE A 203 -4.77 -4.34 -11.32
N PRO A 204 -5.61 -4.53 -12.35
CA PRO A 204 -7.02 -4.87 -12.17
C PRO A 204 -7.18 -6.35 -11.78
N PHE A 205 -8.05 -6.66 -10.83
CA PHE A 205 -8.37 -8.03 -10.37
C PHE A 205 -9.82 -8.47 -10.72
N GLY A 206 -10.65 -7.56 -11.23
CA GLY A 206 -12.04 -7.81 -11.68
C GLY A 206 -12.24 -7.81 -13.21
N THR A 207 -13.49 -7.98 -13.66
CA THR A 207 -13.92 -8.27 -15.04
C THR A 207 -13.78 -7.12 -16.05
N GLU A 208 -13.27 -5.96 -15.64
CA GLU A 208 -12.97 -4.85 -16.55
C GLU A 208 -11.54 -4.93 -17.10
N SER A 209 -11.37 -5.75 -18.13
CA SER A 209 -10.28 -5.60 -19.10
C SER A 209 -10.85 -5.81 -20.48
N GLY A 210 -11.15 -4.70 -21.15
CA GLY A 210 -11.62 -4.64 -22.53
C GLY A 210 -10.59 -5.23 -23.48
N LEU A 211 -10.71 -6.54 -23.71
CA LEU A 211 -10.41 -7.40 -24.85
C LEU A 211 -10.98 -8.78 -24.43
N ASN A 212 -11.06 -9.77 -25.32
CA ASN A 212 -11.37 -11.17 -24.95
C ASN A 212 -10.25 -11.81 -24.09
N GLU A 213 -9.75 -11.12 -23.08
CA GLU A 213 -8.68 -11.51 -22.18
C GLU A 213 -9.29 -12.30 -21.02
N GLU A 214 -8.95 -13.59 -20.94
CA GLU A 214 -8.98 -14.26 -19.64
C GLU A 214 -7.86 -13.64 -18.79
N PRO A 215 -8.18 -12.94 -17.67
CA PRO A 215 -7.20 -12.80 -16.61
C PRO A 215 -6.80 -14.22 -16.21
N ILE A 216 -5.50 -14.52 -16.19
CA ILE A 216 -5.02 -15.76 -15.56
C ILE A 216 -5.57 -15.73 -14.14
N PRO A 217 -6.48 -16.65 -13.76
CA PRO A 217 -6.98 -16.71 -12.40
C PRO A 217 -5.78 -16.97 -11.50
N GLN A 218 -5.43 -16.00 -10.66
CA GLN A 218 -4.34 -16.16 -9.71
C GLN A 218 -4.91 -16.30 -8.32
N VAL A 219 -4.38 -17.29 -7.61
CA VAL A 219 -4.69 -17.55 -6.20
C VAL A 219 -4.17 -16.40 -5.32
N ASP A 220 -3.07 -15.73 -5.73
CA ASP A 220 -2.43 -14.62 -5.01
C ASP A 220 -2.32 -13.31 -5.84
N PRO A 221 -3.13 -12.27 -5.52
CA PRO A 221 -3.00 -10.92 -6.06
C PRO A 221 -1.61 -10.28 -5.99
N LEU A 222 -0.81 -10.60 -4.96
CA LEU A 222 0.55 -10.05 -4.78
C LEU A 222 1.57 -10.71 -5.72
N GLU A 223 1.28 -11.86 -6.30
CA GLU A 223 2.16 -12.48 -7.28
C GLU A 223 2.27 -11.59 -8.55
N ARG A 224 1.16 -11.00 -9.01
CA ARG A 224 1.16 -10.01 -10.11
C ARG A 224 1.95 -8.76 -9.77
N VAL A 225 1.90 -8.35 -8.51
CA VAL A 225 2.69 -7.24 -7.98
C VAL A 225 4.19 -7.52 -8.14
N GLY A 226 4.63 -8.77 -7.90
CA GLY A 226 6.01 -9.22 -8.13
C GLY A 226 6.50 -9.11 -9.57
N LEU A 227 5.60 -8.95 -10.56
CA LEU A 227 5.92 -8.72 -11.97
C LEU A 227 6.21 -7.25 -12.30
N LEU A 228 6.14 -6.35 -11.32
CA LEU A 228 6.45 -4.93 -11.48
C LEU A 228 7.93 -4.61 -11.26
N ALA A 229 8.46 -3.66 -12.02
CA ALA A 229 9.86 -3.26 -11.99
C ALA A 229 10.27 -2.82 -10.56
N GLY A 230 11.41 -3.33 -10.10
CA GLY A 230 11.88 -3.07 -8.73
C GLY A 230 10.96 -3.61 -7.63
N VAL A 231 10.00 -4.49 -7.91
CA VAL A 231 9.14 -5.11 -6.89
C VAL A 231 9.48 -6.59 -6.75
N ARG A 232 9.82 -7.02 -5.54
CA ARG A 232 10.04 -8.44 -5.20
C ARG A 232 9.07 -8.82 -4.09
N THR A 233 8.46 -9.99 -4.19
CA THR A 233 7.73 -10.58 -3.07
C THR A 233 8.66 -11.58 -2.37
N GLY A 234 8.67 -11.61 -1.05
CA GLY A 234 9.42 -12.58 -0.25
C GLY A 234 8.99 -14.02 -0.50
N ASP A 235 9.84 -14.94 -0.04
CA ASP A 235 9.89 -16.34 -0.44
C ASP A 235 9.09 -17.28 0.49
N ALA A 236 8.99 -16.98 1.80
CA ALA A 236 8.34 -17.86 2.79
C ALA A 236 7.25 -17.13 3.61
N LEU A 237 7.66 -16.23 4.52
CA LEU A 237 6.77 -15.34 5.25
C LEU A 237 7.22 -13.89 5.13
N VAL A 238 6.24 -13.03 4.81
CA VAL A 238 6.30 -11.58 4.78
C VAL A 238 7.19 -10.94 3.70
N GLY A 239 6.61 -9.96 3.00
CA GLY A 239 7.33 -8.79 2.52
C GLY A 239 7.25 -8.54 1.03
N VAL A 240 6.61 -7.44 0.64
CA VAL A 240 6.86 -6.83 -0.67
C VAL A 240 8.04 -5.87 -0.50
N HIS A 241 9.13 -6.13 -1.20
CA HIS A 241 10.28 -5.24 -1.25
C HIS A 241 10.15 -4.30 -2.45
N LEU A 242 10.21 -2.99 -2.19
CA LEU A 242 10.10 -1.96 -3.21
C LEU A 242 11.43 -1.24 -3.42
N GLN A 243 12.03 -1.47 -4.59
CA GLN A 243 13.20 -0.76 -5.10
C GLN A 243 14.35 -0.71 -4.08
N GLY A 244 14.72 -1.90 -3.58
CA GLY A 244 15.78 -2.08 -2.58
C GLY A 244 15.39 -1.75 -1.13
N GLY A 245 14.15 -1.33 -0.89
CA GLY A 245 13.62 -1.12 0.45
C GLY A 245 13.24 -2.40 1.19
N ASP A 246 13.29 -2.36 2.52
CA ASP A 246 12.73 -3.43 3.33
C ASP A 246 11.20 -3.43 3.27
N SER A 247 10.59 -4.57 3.57
CA SER A 247 9.14 -4.71 3.69
C SER A 247 8.53 -3.90 4.84
N GLY A 248 9.34 -3.41 5.78
CA GLY A 248 8.93 -2.46 6.81
C GLY A 248 9.00 -0.98 6.40
N GLU A 249 9.55 -0.68 5.21
CA GLU A 249 9.77 0.70 4.74
C GLU A 249 8.63 1.24 3.85
N HIS A 250 7.57 0.46 3.69
CA HIS A 250 6.38 0.81 2.92
C HIS A 250 5.11 0.50 3.72
N GLN A 251 3.97 1.05 3.29
CA GLN A 251 2.68 0.78 3.91
C GLN A 251 1.72 0.09 2.94
N PHE A 252 1.01 -0.91 3.45
CA PHE A 252 -0.13 -1.51 2.76
C PHE A 252 -1.43 -0.87 3.24
N ARG A 253 -2.33 -0.55 2.31
CA ARG A 253 -3.65 0.03 2.59
C ARG A 253 -4.75 -0.70 1.84
N LEU A 254 -5.93 -0.80 2.45
CA LEU A 254 -7.17 -1.24 1.83
C LEU A 254 -8.20 -0.11 1.92
N ASP A 255 -8.64 0.40 0.77
CA ASP A 255 -9.48 1.60 0.66
C ASP A 255 -8.95 2.83 1.41
N GLY A 256 -7.62 2.91 1.58
CA GLY A 256 -6.94 3.99 2.29
C GLY A 256 -6.72 3.75 3.79
N ALA A 257 -7.31 2.71 4.38
CA ALA A 257 -7.03 2.29 5.75
C ALA A 257 -5.81 1.35 5.79
N THR A 258 -4.93 1.48 6.79
CA THR A 258 -3.75 0.62 6.95
C THR A 258 -4.15 -0.84 7.13
N VAL A 259 -3.38 -1.76 6.53
CA VAL A 259 -3.44 -3.20 6.86
C VAL A 259 -2.08 -3.60 7.42
N PHE A 260 -2.07 -4.07 8.65
CA PHE A 260 -0.85 -4.47 9.34
C PHE A 260 -0.49 -5.90 8.96
N VAL A 261 0.80 -6.13 8.67
CA VAL A 261 1.36 -7.46 8.39
C VAL A 261 0.45 -8.28 7.45
N PRO A 262 0.23 -7.84 6.19
CA PRO A 262 -0.59 -8.59 5.23
C PRO A 262 0.12 -9.92 4.92
N LEU A 263 -0.22 -10.96 5.68
CA LEU A 263 0.46 -12.25 5.67
C LEU A 263 0.36 -12.91 4.29
N LYS A 264 1.50 -13.40 3.81
CA LYS A 264 1.62 -14.22 2.60
C LYS A 264 2.45 -15.44 2.96
N LEU A 265 1.98 -16.64 2.62
CA LEU A 265 2.69 -17.90 2.85
C LEU A 265 2.94 -18.65 1.54
N GLY A 266 4.22 -18.92 1.24
CA GLY A 266 4.63 -19.84 0.15
C GLY A 266 4.15 -19.50 -1.27
N GLY A 267 3.64 -18.29 -1.50
CA GLY A 267 2.99 -17.91 -2.77
C GLY A 267 1.59 -18.52 -2.97
N LEU A 268 1.06 -19.23 -1.97
CA LEU A 268 -0.22 -19.93 -2.02
C LEU A 268 -1.28 -19.24 -1.17
N ILE A 269 -0.89 -18.72 -0.01
CA ILE A 269 -1.78 -17.90 0.85
C ILE A 269 -1.55 -16.43 0.53
N SER A 270 -2.60 -15.76 0.07
CA SER A 270 -2.63 -14.31 -0.13
C SER A 270 -3.31 -13.59 1.05
N PRO A 271 -2.90 -12.35 1.36
CA PRO A 271 -3.57 -11.54 2.38
C PRO A 271 -5.00 -11.10 2.02
N PHE A 272 -5.41 -11.14 0.74
CA PHE A 272 -6.76 -10.73 0.34
C PHE A 272 -7.33 -11.67 -0.73
N SER A 273 -8.66 -11.84 -0.70
CA SER A 273 -9.37 -12.54 -1.76
C SER A 273 -9.25 -11.77 -3.08
N PRO A 274 -8.81 -12.40 -4.19
CA PRO A 274 -8.79 -11.77 -5.51
C PRO A 274 -10.19 -11.33 -5.96
N LEU A 275 -11.25 -12.04 -5.52
CA LEU A 275 -12.63 -11.68 -5.85
C LEU A 275 -13.14 -10.46 -5.09
N ALA A 276 -12.50 -10.03 -4.00
CA ALA A 276 -12.94 -8.87 -3.24
C ALA A 276 -12.38 -7.54 -3.78
N LEU A 277 -11.27 -7.59 -4.50
CA LEU A 277 -10.50 -6.42 -4.90
C LEU A 277 -10.81 -6.01 -6.34
N ASP A 278 -10.95 -4.71 -6.57
CA ASP A 278 -10.98 -4.10 -7.91
C ASP A 278 -9.55 -4.01 -8.47
N ARG A 279 -8.64 -3.43 -7.67
CA ARG A 279 -7.27 -3.13 -8.07
C ARG A 279 -6.31 -3.03 -6.89
N ILE A 280 -5.03 -3.21 -7.20
CA ILE A 280 -3.90 -2.82 -6.35
C ILE A 280 -3.07 -1.80 -7.12
N VAL A 281 -2.79 -0.68 -6.47
CA VAL A 281 -1.95 0.41 -6.97
C VAL A 281 -0.67 0.44 -6.13
N ILE A 282 0.48 0.44 -6.80
CA ILE A 282 1.77 0.59 -6.12
C ILE A 282 2.36 1.94 -6.47
N ARG A 283 2.74 2.67 -5.43
CA ARG A 283 3.47 3.93 -5.48
C ARG A 283 4.90 3.64 -5.06
N ARG A 284 5.83 3.75 -6.00
CA ARG A 284 7.28 3.45 -5.83
C ARG A 284 8.05 4.76 -5.60
N ALA A 285 9.39 4.74 -5.63
CA ALA A 285 10.21 5.94 -5.42
C ALA A 285 9.73 7.12 -6.27
N GLY A 286 9.78 8.32 -5.70
CA GLY A 286 9.28 9.53 -6.34
C GLY A 286 7.76 9.74 -6.23
N PHE A 287 7.03 8.96 -5.41
CA PHE A 287 5.61 9.22 -5.13
C PHE A 287 5.41 10.59 -4.47
N GLY A 288 4.43 11.37 -4.87
CA GLY A 288 4.18 12.70 -4.34
C GLY A 288 3.45 12.67 -3.00
N VAL A 289 3.10 13.86 -2.53
CA VAL A 289 2.86 14.14 -1.10
C VAL A 289 1.53 13.58 -0.56
N ASP A 290 0.58 13.23 -1.43
CA ASP A 290 -0.70 12.64 -1.08
C ASP A 290 -0.56 11.19 -0.56
N GLY A 291 0.48 10.48 -1.01
CA GLY A 291 0.78 9.09 -0.64
C GLY A 291 1.20 8.95 0.82
N GLY A 292 1.56 10.05 1.50
CA GLY A 292 1.98 10.05 2.89
C GLY A 292 3.50 9.98 3.06
N SER A 293 3.92 9.47 4.21
CA SER A 293 5.32 9.51 4.67
C SER A 293 5.81 8.07 4.90
N HIS A 294 6.50 7.52 3.89
CA HIS A 294 7.10 6.18 3.90
C HIS A 294 8.44 6.20 3.15
N LEU A 295 9.42 5.41 3.58
CA LEU A 295 10.77 5.43 2.98
C LEU A 295 10.84 4.75 1.61
N SER A 296 9.97 3.79 1.30
CA SER A 296 10.12 2.96 0.10
C SER A 296 8.91 2.90 -0.82
N GLY A 297 7.70 3.18 -0.32
CA GLY A 297 6.50 3.29 -1.15
C GLY A 297 5.19 3.04 -0.39
N VAL A 298 4.10 2.88 -1.15
CA VAL A 298 2.77 2.52 -0.64
C VAL A 298 2.10 1.55 -1.60
N LEU A 299 1.45 0.52 -1.06
CA LEU A 299 0.54 -0.37 -1.79
C LEU A 299 -0.89 -0.05 -1.36
N GLU A 300 -1.77 0.23 -2.32
CA GLU A 300 -3.16 0.59 -2.07
C GLU A 300 -4.07 -0.39 -2.83
N ALA A 301 -4.71 -1.29 -2.09
CA ALA A 301 -5.79 -2.13 -2.59
C ALA A 301 -7.13 -1.37 -2.49
N SER A 302 -8.06 -1.64 -3.41
CA SER A 302 -9.41 -1.06 -3.37
C SER A 302 -10.46 -2.13 -3.58
N HIS A 303 -11.56 -2.05 -2.84
CA HIS A 303 -12.71 -2.92 -3.07
C HIS A 303 -13.49 -2.50 -4.32
N GLU A 304 -14.11 -3.49 -4.95
CA GLU A 304 -15.09 -3.27 -6.01
C GLU A 304 -16.52 -3.34 -5.44
N ALA A 305 -17.24 -2.22 -5.41
CA ALA A 305 -18.57 -2.17 -4.77
C ALA A 305 -19.69 -2.87 -5.55
N ALA A 306 -19.62 -2.92 -6.88
CA ALA A 306 -20.43 -3.78 -7.76
C ALA A 306 -19.94 -3.60 -9.21
N PRO A 307 -19.67 -4.68 -9.97
CA PRO A 307 -19.57 -4.63 -11.42
C PRO A 307 -20.95 -4.37 -12.05
N SER A 308 -21.00 -4.03 -13.33
CA SER A 308 -22.25 -3.60 -13.98
C SER A 308 -23.29 -4.71 -14.15
N ASP A 309 -22.90 -5.99 -14.26
CA ASP A 309 -23.82 -7.05 -14.71
C ASP A 309 -23.70 -8.43 -14.01
N GLU A 310 -22.66 -8.68 -13.21
CA GLU A 310 -22.41 -9.98 -12.58
C GLU A 310 -22.86 -10.01 -11.11
N VAL A 311 -23.64 -11.04 -10.75
CA VAL A 311 -24.28 -11.13 -9.44
C VAL A 311 -23.54 -12.08 -8.51
N LEU A 312 -23.02 -13.19 -9.05
CA LEU A 312 -22.35 -14.22 -8.26
C LEU A 312 -21.07 -14.68 -8.95
N HIS A 313 -19.97 -14.69 -8.20
CA HIS A 313 -18.75 -15.39 -8.58
C HIS A 313 -18.39 -16.42 -7.52
N VAL A 314 -18.02 -17.60 -7.98
CA VAL A 314 -17.48 -18.66 -7.14
C VAL A 314 -16.18 -19.13 -7.77
N GLN A 315 -15.13 -19.19 -6.96
CA GLN A 315 -13.84 -19.73 -7.36
C GLN A 315 -13.46 -20.87 -6.41
N TRP A 316 -12.91 -21.93 -6.99
CA TRP A 316 -12.36 -23.06 -6.26
C TRP A 316 -10.97 -23.40 -6.82
N ASP A 317 -10.04 -23.63 -5.91
CA ASP A 317 -8.70 -24.16 -6.19
C ASP A 317 -8.24 -25.05 -5.02
N PRO A 318 -7.14 -25.82 -5.14
CA PRO A 318 -6.65 -26.68 -4.07
C PRO A 318 -6.34 -25.96 -2.75
N VAL A 319 -6.16 -24.65 -2.76
CA VAL A 319 -5.79 -23.87 -1.58
C VAL A 319 -7.04 -23.31 -0.90
N ALA A 320 -8.03 -22.84 -1.67
CA ALA A 320 -9.19 -22.15 -1.11
C ALA A 320 -10.49 -22.28 -1.93
N PHE A 321 -11.59 -22.07 -1.23
CA PHE A 321 -12.90 -21.78 -1.82
C PHE A 321 -13.25 -20.32 -1.58
N SER A 322 -13.60 -19.59 -2.64
CA SER A 322 -13.93 -18.17 -2.61
C SER A 322 -15.30 -17.90 -3.24
N GLY A 323 -16.06 -16.99 -2.66
CA GLY A 323 -17.33 -16.52 -3.19
C GLY A 323 -17.42 -15.00 -3.16
N ARG A 324 -18.14 -14.43 -4.12
CA ARG A 324 -18.50 -13.01 -4.17
C ARG A 324 -19.93 -12.88 -4.65
N VAL A 325 -20.71 -12.05 -3.96
CA VAL A 325 -22.03 -11.61 -4.40
C VAL A 325 -22.01 -10.10 -4.53
N SER A 326 -22.47 -9.59 -5.67
CA SER A 326 -22.63 -8.15 -5.93
C SER A 326 -24.02 -7.83 -6.45
N GLN A 327 -24.59 -6.70 -6.01
CA GLN A 327 -25.91 -6.29 -6.46
C GLN A 327 -26.07 -4.76 -6.44
N ASN A 328 -26.67 -4.23 -7.49
CA ASN A 328 -27.17 -2.85 -7.52
C ASN A 328 -28.65 -2.83 -7.10
N VAL A 329 -28.97 -2.09 -6.03
CA VAL A 329 -30.33 -2.00 -5.45
C VAL A 329 -30.72 -0.53 -5.32
N ARG A 330 -31.99 -0.21 -5.59
CA ARG A 330 -32.56 1.10 -5.31
C ARG A 330 -33.32 1.08 -3.98
N TRP A 331 -32.86 1.83 -2.99
CA TRP A 331 -33.50 1.93 -1.67
C TRP A 331 -33.84 3.39 -1.33
N LYS A 332 -35.12 3.66 -1.03
CA LYS A 332 -35.64 5.02 -0.73
C LYS A 332 -35.24 6.07 -1.78
N GLY A 333 -35.28 5.69 -3.06
CA GLY A 333 -34.93 6.57 -4.18
C GLY A 333 -33.43 6.80 -4.41
N ARG A 334 -32.56 6.11 -3.65
CA ARG A 334 -31.10 6.17 -3.81
C ARG A 334 -30.59 4.88 -4.43
N ASP A 335 -29.56 4.98 -5.25
CA ASP A 335 -28.90 3.82 -5.85
C ASP A 335 -27.75 3.37 -4.93
N LEU A 336 -27.76 2.09 -4.58
CA LEU A 336 -26.76 1.42 -3.74
C LEU A 336 -26.11 0.30 -4.55
N ALA A 337 -24.78 0.29 -4.59
CA ALA A 337 -24.00 -0.86 -5.02
C ALA A 337 -23.51 -1.60 -3.78
N LEU A 338 -23.84 -2.88 -3.68
CA LEU A 338 -23.51 -3.76 -2.56
C LEU A 338 -22.60 -4.87 -3.04
N MET A 339 -21.57 -5.18 -2.25
CA MET A 339 -20.72 -6.35 -2.46
C MET A 339 -20.41 -7.02 -1.12
N ALA A 340 -20.47 -8.34 -1.12
CA ALA A 340 -19.90 -9.19 -0.09
C ALA A 340 -19.04 -10.28 -0.75
N SER A 341 -17.86 -10.55 -0.20
CA SER A 341 -16.99 -11.63 -0.63
C SER A 341 -16.41 -12.34 0.57
N GLY A 342 -16.23 -13.65 0.46
CA GLY A 342 -15.57 -14.43 1.50
C GLY A 342 -14.73 -15.54 0.89
N ARG A 343 -13.64 -15.88 1.58
CA ARG A 343 -12.73 -16.95 1.21
C ARG A 343 -12.37 -17.78 2.42
N ARG A 344 -12.27 -19.10 2.23
CA ARG A 344 -11.86 -20.04 3.28
C ARG A 344 -10.88 -21.05 2.72
N SER A 345 -9.81 -21.30 3.47
CA SER A 345 -8.79 -22.29 3.12
C SER A 345 -9.37 -23.71 3.10
N LEU A 346 -8.84 -24.51 2.18
CA LEU A 346 -9.09 -25.94 2.10
C LEU A 346 -7.91 -26.77 2.64
N LEU A 347 -6.75 -26.14 2.92
CA LEU A 347 -5.50 -26.79 3.35
C LEU A 347 -5.67 -27.73 4.56
N GLN A 348 -6.40 -27.32 5.60
CA GLN A 348 -6.70 -28.17 6.77
C GLN A 348 -7.41 -29.48 6.43
N ARG A 349 -8.14 -29.53 5.31
CA ARG A 349 -8.86 -30.72 4.86
C ARG A 349 -8.12 -31.43 3.74
N TRP A 350 -7.56 -30.67 2.80
CA TRP A 350 -6.84 -31.12 1.60
C TRP A 350 -5.56 -30.30 1.46
N SER A 351 -4.46 -30.78 2.05
CA SER A 351 -3.13 -30.23 1.81
C SER A 351 -2.41 -31.06 0.73
N PRO A 352 -1.98 -30.46 -0.39
CA PRO A 352 -1.09 -31.15 -1.31
C PRO A 352 0.19 -31.59 -0.58
N ALA A 353 0.67 -32.83 -0.78
CA ALA A 353 1.91 -33.32 -0.14
C ALA A 353 3.09 -32.36 -0.35
N VAL A 354 3.20 -31.86 -1.59
CA VAL A 354 4.20 -30.88 -2.02
C VAL A 354 4.17 -29.58 -1.19
N PHE A 355 3.01 -29.18 -0.67
CA PHE A 355 2.89 -28.03 0.23
C PHE A 355 3.36 -28.37 1.64
N LEU A 356 3.07 -29.57 2.14
CA LEU A 356 3.53 -30.03 3.45
C LEU A 356 5.05 -30.14 3.49
N ASP A 357 5.69 -30.73 2.47
CA ASP A 357 7.16 -30.81 2.35
C ASP A 357 7.81 -29.41 2.43
N GLN A 358 7.18 -28.40 1.81
CA GLN A 358 7.69 -27.03 1.82
C GLN A 358 7.61 -26.38 3.20
N ILE A 359 6.50 -26.63 3.91
CA ILE A 359 6.30 -26.14 5.28
C ILE A 359 7.24 -26.85 6.25
N GLU A 360 7.43 -28.16 6.10
CA GLU A 360 8.37 -28.97 6.89
C GLU A 360 9.80 -28.44 6.76
N VAL A 361 10.33 -28.31 5.53
CA VAL A 361 11.68 -27.73 5.31
C VAL A 361 11.82 -26.31 5.88
N TRP A 362 10.74 -25.51 5.82
CA TRP A 362 10.76 -24.15 6.33
C TRP A 362 10.71 -24.08 7.87
N SER A 363 9.96 -24.99 8.49
CA SER A 363 9.74 -25.10 9.93
C SER A 363 10.81 -25.89 10.68
N GLN A 364 11.65 -26.66 9.98
CA GLN A 364 12.77 -27.34 10.62
C GLN A 364 13.58 -26.35 11.46
N PRO A 365 13.86 -26.69 12.73
CA PRO A 365 14.72 -25.89 13.59
C PRO A 365 16.07 -25.69 12.92
N ASP A 366 16.80 -24.72 13.43
CA ASP A 366 18.16 -24.50 12.99
C ASP A 366 19.05 -25.13 14.06
N ASP A 367 19.37 -26.40 13.87
CA ASP A 367 20.01 -27.30 14.84
C ASP A 367 21.18 -26.59 15.53
N PHE A 368 22.06 -25.97 14.74
CA PHE A 368 23.17 -25.19 15.26
C PHE A 368 22.75 -24.01 16.16
N LEU A 369 21.73 -23.21 15.80
CA LEU A 369 21.29 -22.09 16.66
C LEU A 369 20.59 -22.57 17.94
N PHE A 370 20.03 -23.77 17.92
CA PHE A 370 19.44 -24.40 19.09
C PHE A 370 20.54 -24.89 20.04
N GLU A 371 21.60 -25.49 19.49
CA GLU A 371 22.74 -26.06 20.24
C GLU A 371 23.77 -25.00 20.69
N ALA A 372 24.01 -23.96 19.89
CA ALA A 372 25.10 -23.01 20.13
C ALA A 372 25.05 -22.21 21.45
N PRO A 373 23.88 -21.86 22.02
CA PRO A 373 23.81 -21.33 23.38
C PRO A 373 24.40 -22.31 24.40
N PHE A 374 24.12 -23.61 24.27
CA PHE A 374 24.68 -24.65 25.14
C PHE A 374 26.19 -24.80 24.97
N LEU A 375 26.74 -24.56 23.79
CA LEU A 375 28.20 -24.61 23.58
C LEU A 375 28.99 -23.49 24.28
N GLN A 376 28.32 -22.41 24.74
CA GLN A 376 29.00 -21.23 25.31
C GLN A 376 29.07 -21.19 26.83
N PHE A 377 28.18 -21.90 27.54
CA PHE A 377 28.15 -21.85 29.01
C PHE A 377 29.15 -22.80 29.69
N TRP A 378 29.69 -23.77 28.94
CA TRP A 378 30.33 -24.96 29.49
C TRP A 378 31.86 -24.88 29.40
N GLU A 379 32.45 -23.74 29.79
CA GLU A 379 33.92 -23.57 29.80
C GLU A 379 34.58 -24.01 31.13
N GLN A 380 33.81 -24.27 32.21
CA GLN A 380 34.35 -24.70 33.52
C GLN A 380 33.84 -26.06 34.02
N ASP A 381 32.56 -26.42 33.84
CA ASP A 381 31.99 -27.67 34.41
C ASP A 381 31.89 -28.84 33.41
N PHE A 382 32.31 -28.63 32.14
CA PHE A 382 32.33 -29.67 31.11
C PHE A 382 33.39 -30.76 31.34
N GLU A 383 34.40 -30.47 32.17
CA GLU A 383 35.44 -31.45 32.53
C GLU A 383 34.92 -32.52 33.50
N ASP A 384 34.06 -32.15 34.45
CA ASP A 384 33.52 -33.07 35.46
C ASP A 384 32.37 -33.92 34.91
N LEU A 385 31.51 -33.35 34.04
CA LEU A 385 30.40 -34.09 33.44
C LEU A 385 30.90 -35.16 32.46
N LEU A 386 31.97 -34.88 31.70
CA LEU A 386 32.62 -35.88 30.81
C LEU A 386 33.35 -37.01 31.55
N ALA A 387 33.72 -36.81 32.81
CA ALA A 387 34.32 -37.87 33.62
C ALA A 387 33.30 -38.96 34.01
N GLU A 388 32.00 -38.67 34.00
CA GLU A 388 30.92 -39.64 34.19
C GLU A 388 30.56 -40.42 32.91
N PHE A 389 30.89 -39.90 31.71
CA PHE A 389 30.70 -40.62 30.44
C PHE A 389 31.68 -41.79 30.24
N GLU A 390 32.66 -41.99 31.12
CA GLU A 390 33.68 -43.03 31.01
C GLU A 390 33.13 -44.48 31.07
N GLU A 391 31.86 -44.72 31.45
CA GLU A 391 31.34 -46.09 31.64
C GLU A 391 30.54 -46.71 30.47
N GLU A 392 29.97 -45.96 29.52
CA GLU A 392 29.13 -46.56 28.46
C GLU A 392 29.59 -46.18 27.04
N GLY A 393 30.45 -47.05 26.51
CA GLY A 393 30.92 -47.01 25.12
C GLY A 393 29.87 -47.46 24.11
N ASP A 394 29.14 -46.51 23.54
CA ASP A 394 28.71 -46.51 22.12
C ASP A 394 28.07 -45.13 21.82
N SER A 395 28.84 -44.22 21.21
CA SER A 395 28.41 -42.84 20.90
C SER A 395 28.52 -42.49 19.42
N GLU A 396 28.33 -43.46 18.53
CA GLU A 396 28.04 -43.18 17.11
C GLU A 396 26.51 -43.04 16.95
N ASP A 397 26.03 -41.83 16.64
CA ASP A 397 24.65 -41.46 16.28
C ASP A 397 23.61 -41.29 17.42
N LYS A 398 23.86 -40.42 18.42
CA LYS A 398 22.81 -39.97 19.37
C LYS A 398 22.43 -38.50 19.14
N GLU A 399 21.28 -38.26 18.50
CA GLU A 399 20.65 -36.93 18.45
C GLU A 399 19.99 -36.63 19.81
N LEU A 400 20.22 -35.44 20.39
CA LEU A 400 19.63 -35.00 21.67
C LEU A 400 18.09 -35.06 21.69
N PHE A 401 17.44 -35.01 20.51
CA PHE A 401 15.99 -35.06 20.35
C PHE A 401 15.59 -35.75 19.04
N GLU A 402 15.06 -36.97 19.08
CA GLU A 402 14.44 -37.60 17.89
C GLU A 402 12.97 -37.15 17.76
N VAL A 403 12.61 -36.58 16.61
CA VAL A 403 11.21 -36.21 16.29
C VAL A 403 10.46 -37.47 15.83
N LYS A 404 9.62 -38.02 16.70
CA LYS A 404 8.79 -39.21 16.44
C LYS A 404 7.64 -38.93 15.48
N SER A 405 6.97 -37.79 15.65
CA SER A 405 5.89 -37.38 14.75
C SER A 405 5.76 -35.86 14.66
N GLU A 406 5.31 -35.38 13.49
CA GLU A 406 5.12 -33.96 13.22
C GLU A 406 3.81 -33.73 12.46
N SER A 407 3.10 -32.66 12.83
CA SER A 407 1.90 -32.23 12.11
C SER A 407 1.80 -30.70 12.02
N PHE A 408 1.22 -30.22 10.92
CA PHE A 408 0.99 -28.80 10.67
C PHE A 408 -0.50 -28.49 10.55
N ASP A 409 -0.94 -27.40 11.18
CA ASP A 409 -2.28 -26.85 11.02
C ASP A 409 -2.20 -25.46 10.38
N ILE A 410 -2.47 -25.38 9.08
CA ILE A 410 -2.42 -24.11 8.33
C ILE A 410 -3.80 -23.80 7.76
N GLY A 411 -4.30 -22.62 8.10
CA GLY A 411 -5.61 -22.16 7.68
C GLY A 411 -5.68 -20.65 7.48
N PHE A 412 -6.63 -20.21 6.66
CA PHE A 412 -6.99 -18.80 6.59
C PHE A 412 -8.46 -18.62 6.20
N SER A 413 -9.00 -17.48 6.59
CA SER A 413 -10.31 -17.04 6.12
C SER A 413 -10.36 -15.52 6.04
N ASP A 414 -11.07 -15.01 5.06
CA ASP A 414 -11.32 -13.59 4.96
C ASP A 414 -12.76 -13.30 4.54
N PHE A 415 -13.25 -12.15 5.00
CA PHE A 415 -14.54 -11.60 4.65
C PHE A 415 -14.39 -10.13 4.31
N HIS A 416 -14.98 -9.75 3.19
CA HIS A 416 -14.98 -8.41 2.65
C HIS A 416 -16.42 -7.96 2.42
N ALA A 417 -16.72 -6.72 2.76
CA ALA A 417 -17.99 -6.10 2.44
C ALA A 417 -17.78 -4.65 2.01
N SER A 418 -18.50 -4.22 0.98
CA SER A 418 -18.50 -2.82 0.59
C SER A 418 -19.87 -2.35 0.11
N VAL A 419 -20.15 -1.09 0.39
CA VAL A 419 -21.38 -0.40 0.04
C VAL A 419 -21.03 0.95 -0.55
N ARG A 420 -21.48 1.22 -1.77
CA ARG A 420 -21.40 2.54 -2.38
C ARG A 420 -22.81 3.08 -2.60
N MET A 421 -23.15 4.12 -1.85
CA MET A 421 -24.41 4.85 -1.98
C MET A 421 -24.16 6.16 -2.73
N ARG A 422 -25.12 6.56 -3.57
CA ARG A 422 -25.12 7.88 -4.22
C ARG A 422 -26.28 8.72 -3.66
N PRO A 423 -26.04 9.57 -2.63
CA PRO A 423 -27.10 10.40 -2.05
C PRO A 423 -27.63 11.47 -3.02
N SER A 424 -26.78 11.94 -3.94
CA SER A 424 -27.12 12.89 -5.00
C SER A 424 -26.28 12.59 -6.26
N PRO A 425 -26.55 13.24 -7.41
CA PRO A 425 -25.73 13.08 -8.60
C PRO A 425 -24.27 13.55 -8.43
N VAL A 426 -23.99 14.37 -7.42
CA VAL A 426 -22.67 15.00 -7.20
C VAL A 426 -21.97 14.53 -5.93
N SER A 427 -22.57 13.59 -5.20
CA SER A 427 -22.00 13.05 -3.96
C SER A 427 -22.06 11.53 -3.91
N SER A 428 -21.06 10.94 -3.27
CA SER A 428 -20.93 9.50 -3.05
C SER A 428 -20.57 9.23 -1.59
N LEU A 429 -21.07 8.13 -1.05
CA LEU A 429 -20.64 7.58 0.23
C LEU A 429 -20.19 6.14 0.00
N HIS A 430 -18.94 5.85 0.32
CA HIS A 430 -18.34 4.53 0.22
C HIS A 430 -17.98 4.03 1.62
N VAL A 431 -18.59 2.93 2.05
CA VAL A 431 -18.29 2.26 3.31
C VAL A 431 -17.79 0.87 2.97
N SER A 432 -16.68 0.45 3.56
CA SER A 432 -16.17 -0.91 3.37
C SER A 432 -15.52 -1.44 4.63
N GLY A 433 -15.51 -2.77 4.74
CA GLY A 433 -14.89 -3.49 5.84
C GLY A 433 -14.22 -4.76 5.37
N TYR A 434 -13.20 -5.16 6.10
CA TYR A 434 -12.43 -6.38 5.88
C TYR A 434 -12.11 -7.00 7.22
N ARG A 435 -12.26 -8.33 7.31
CA ARG A 435 -11.79 -9.15 8.41
C ARG A 435 -11.04 -10.33 7.81
N GLY A 436 -9.76 -10.44 8.14
CA GLY A 436 -8.91 -11.57 7.76
C GLY A 436 -8.38 -12.28 9.01
N ARG A 437 -8.37 -13.60 8.94
CA ARG A 437 -7.76 -14.48 9.93
C ARG A 437 -6.82 -15.45 9.23
N SER A 438 -5.65 -15.66 9.80
CA SER A 438 -4.70 -16.69 9.35
C SER A 438 -4.15 -17.40 10.57
N ASP A 439 -4.07 -18.71 10.49
CA ASP A 439 -3.62 -19.59 11.55
C ASP A 439 -2.52 -20.50 10.97
N MET A 440 -1.45 -20.69 11.72
CA MET A 440 -0.35 -21.57 11.39
C MET A 440 0.13 -22.22 12.68
N GLY A 441 0.00 -23.53 12.79
CA GLY A 441 0.46 -24.29 13.94
C GLY A 441 1.33 -25.47 13.54
N ARG A 442 2.16 -25.89 14.48
CA ARG A 442 3.00 -27.08 14.44
C ARG A 442 2.80 -27.84 15.74
N SER A 443 2.67 -29.15 15.62
CA SER A 443 2.72 -30.07 16.76
C SER A 443 3.86 -31.04 16.51
N LEU A 444 4.71 -31.20 17.51
CA LEU A 444 5.81 -32.14 17.54
C LEU A 444 5.59 -33.13 18.66
N GLU A 445 5.89 -34.38 18.35
CA GLU A 445 6.08 -35.45 19.32
C GLU A 445 7.54 -35.85 19.22
N PHE A 446 8.26 -35.76 20.34
CA PHE A 446 9.67 -36.09 20.41
C PHE A 446 9.93 -37.05 21.57
N GLY A 447 10.99 -37.84 21.43
CA GLY A 447 11.49 -38.72 22.48
C GLY A 447 12.69 -39.51 22.00
N GLY A 448 13.59 -39.91 22.89
CA GLY A 448 14.79 -40.65 22.55
C GLY A 448 15.59 -41.06 23.79
N GLU A 449 16.43 -42.09 23.64
CA GLU A 449 17.47 -42.45 24.62
C GLU A 449 18.61 -41.43 24.48
N THR A 450 18.83 -40.59 25.51
CA THR A 450 20.01 -39.72 25.55
C THR A 450 20.71 -39.82 26.90
N ASP A 451 21.95 -40.30 26.88
CA ASP A 451 22.87 -40.29 28.02
C ASP A 451 23.65 -38.96 28.09
N LEU A 452 23.33 -37.98 27.24
CA LEU A 452 24.08 -36.71 27.10
C LEU A 452 23.92 -35.73 28.28
N LEU A 453 23.10 -36.08 29.25
CA LEU A 453 22.78 -35.28 30.43
C LEU A 453 22.76 -36.26 31.63
N PRO A 454 23.07 -35.82 32.87
CA PRO A 454 23.14 -36.68 34.06
C PRO A 454 21.78 -37.23 34.53
N VAL A 455 20.75 -37.10 33.70
CA VAL A 455 19.39 -37.59 33.92
C VAL A 455 19.15 -38.64 32.84
N ASP A 456 18.69 -39.83 33.21
CA ASP A 456 18.37 -40.88 32.23
C ASP A 456 17.10 -40.49 31.45
N PHE A 457 17.27 -39.92 30.26
CA PHE A 457 16.16 -39.53 29.38
C PHE A 457 15.49 -40.73 28.70
N SER A 458 16.05 -41.95 28.82
CA SER A 458 15.42 -43.17 28.29
C SER A 458 14.08 -43.48 28.96
N GLU A 459 13.87 -42.95 30.16
CA GLU A 459 12.62 -43.03 30.92
C GLU A 459 11.66 -41.85 30.69
N LEU A 460 11.99 -40.83 29.87
CA LEU A 460 11.00 -39.82 29.51
C LEU A 460 9.98 -40.42 28.53
N GLY A 461 8.69 -40.27 28.84
CA GLY A 461 7.63 -40.63 27.92
C GLY A 461 7.67 -39.80 26.62
N ASP A 462 6.80 -40.12 25.67
CA ASP A 462 6.60 -39.27 24.48
C ASP A 462 6.26 -37.84 24.93
N SER A 463 7.11 -36.88 24.58
CA SER A 463 6.96 -35.48 24.93
C SER A 463 6.33 -34.70 23.78
N PHE A 464 5.53 -33.69 24.10
CA PHE A 464 4.71 -32.97 23.13
C PHE A 464 5.02 -31.48 23.14
N GLY A 465 5.35 -30.93 21.97
CA GLY A 465 5.49 -29.50 21.76
C GLY A 465 4.43 -29.00 20.79
N ARG A 466 3.71 -27.94 21.16
CA ARG A 466 2.72 -27.28 20.30
C ARG A 466 2.98 -25.79 20.24
N GLU A 467 3.17 -25.31 19.01
CA GLU A 467 3.36 -23.89 18.72
C GLU A 467 2.32 -23.44 17.70
N ALA A 468 1.69 -22.28 17.90
CA ALA A 468 0.72 -21.76 16.93
C ALA A 468 0.72 -20.24 16.81
N TYR A 469 0.82 -19.74 15.58
CA TYR A 469 0.64 -18.33 15.24
C TYR A 469 -0.78 -18.07 14.76
N ARG A 470 -1.44 -17.07 15.36
CA ARG A 470 -2.79 -16.63 14.97
C ARG A 470 -2.78 -15.14 14.64
N TRP A 471 -2.97 -14.81 13.38
CA TRP A 471 -3.07 -13.42 12.91
C TRP A 471 -4.52 -13.03 12.62
N ASN A 472 -4.94 -11.90 13.18
CA ASN A 472 -6.23 -11.29 12.93
C ASN A 472 -6.04 -9.85 12.43
N ASN A 473 -6.72 -9.50 11.35
CA ASN A 473 -6.74 -8.16 10.78
C ASN A 473 -8.18 -7.69 10.59
N ASP A 474 -8.54 -6.58 11.21
CA ASP A 474 -9.83 -5.92 11.07
C ASP A 474 -9.64 -4.53 10.47
N VAL A 475 -10.43 -4.18 9.47
CA VAL A 475 -10.42 -2.86 8.84
C VAL A 475 -11.84 -2.40 8.60
N LEU A 476 -12.11 -1.14 8.92
CA LEU A 476 -13.35 -0.46 8.61
C LEU A 476 -13.05 0.96 8.12
N GLN A 477 -13.68 1.38 7.02
CA GLN A 477 -13.57 2.75 6.54
C GLN A 477 -14.89 3.28 6.02
N SER A 478 -15.03 4.61 6.10
CA SER A 478 -16.10 5.35 5.47
C SER A 478 -15.53 6.59 4.80
N ARG A 479 -15.87 6.79 3.52
CA ARG A 479 -15.47 7.94 2.72
C ARG A 479 -16.68 8.60 2.09
N PHE A 480 -16.81 9.90 2.30
CA PHE A 480 -17.79 10.74 1.61
C PHE A 480 -17.07 11.67 0.65
N GLU A 481 -17.56 11.75 -0.58
CA GLU A 481 -17.04 12.64 -1.60
C GLU A 481 -18.18 13.50 -2.16
N SER A 482 -17.88 14.75 -2.46
CA SER A 482 -18.83 15.66 -3.07
C SER A 482 -18.15 16.67 -3.98
N VAL A 483 -18.79 17.00 -5.09
CA VAL A 483 -18.45 18.17 -5.89
C VAL A 483 -19.05 19.41 -5.20
N LEU A 484 -18.20 20.36 -4.79
CA LEU A 484 -18.64 21.60 -4.13
C LEU A 484 -18.99 22.71 -5.12
N GLY A 485 -18.48 22.62 -6.35
CA GLY A 485 -18.76 23.56 -7.44
C GLY A 485 -18.12 23.09 -8.74
N SER A 486 -18.19 23.90 -9.80
CA SER A 486 -17.65 23.55 -11.13
C SER A 486 -16.14 23.28 -11.16
N ARG A 487 -15.41 23.68 -10.12
CA ARG A 487 -13.94 23.62 -10.06
C ARG A 487 -13.40 22.97 -8.79
N ALA A 488 -14.26 22.52 -7.87
CA ALA A 488 -13.86 22.07 -6.55
C ALA A 488 -14.48 20.73 -6.17
N LEU A 489 -13.64 19.78 -5.74
CA LEU A 489 -14.02 18.50 -5.18
C LEU A 489 -13.52 18.39 -3.75
N PHE A 490 -14.32 17.74 -2.91
CA PHE A 490 -14.02 17.51 -1.51
C PHE A 490 -14.22 16.03 -1.17
N SER A 491 -13.31 15.48 -0.37
CA SER A 491 -13.48 14.17 0.24
C SER A 491 -13.18 14.24 1.73
N ILE A 492 -13.93 13.46 2.51
CA ILE A 492 -13.65 13.19 3.91
C ILE A 492 -13.70 11.70 4.14
N GLN A 493 -12.70 11.18 4.86
CA GLN A 493 -12.58 9.77 5.18
C GLN A 493 -12.31 9.60 6.66
N GLY A 494 -12.97 8.62 7.27
CA GLY A 494 -12.61 8.07 8.57
C GLY A 494 -12.29 6.59 8.44
N TRP A 495 -11.32 6.09 9.19
CA TRP A 495 -10.98 4.68 9.22
C TRP A 495 -10.57 4.20 10.60
N TRP A 496 -10.70 2.89 10.78
CA TRP A 496 -10.21 2.13 11.91
C TRP A 496 -9.57 0.85 11.39
N SER A 497 -8.41 0.49 11.93
CA SER A 497 -7.75 -0.77 11.67
C SER A 497 -7.24 -1.35 12.97
N ARG A 498 -7.35 -2.68 13.12
CA ARG A 498 -6.79 -3.43 14.23
C ARG A 498 -6.08 -4.66 13.71
N TYR A 499 -4.94 -4.94 14.31
CA TYR A 499 -4.20 -6.17 14.14
C TYR A 499 -3.92 -6.81 15.49
N LEU A 500 -3.95 -8.14 15.51
CA LEU A 500 -3.65 -8.95 16.66
C LEU A 500 -2.94 -10.22 16.19
N LEU A 501 -1.74 -10.43 16.70
CA LEU A 501 -1.01 -11.68 16.66
C LEU A 501 -1.02 -12.26 18.07
N GLU A 502 -1.43 -13.52 18.17
CA GLU A 502 -1.32 -14.36 19.36
C GLU A 502 -0.44 -15.55 18.98
N HIS A 503 0.54 -15.84 19.81
CA HIS A 503 1.50 -16.92 19.62
C HIS A 503 1.61 -17.76 20.91
N PRO A 504 0.61 -18.63 21.17
CA PRO A 504 0.71 -19.63 22.23
C PRO A 504 1.77 -20.69 21.90
N ILE A 505 2.58 -20.97 22.91
CA ILE A 505 3.60 -22.00 22.94
C ILE A 505 3.28 -22.88 24.16
N ASP A 506 3.21 -24.17 23.94
CA ASP A 506 2.83 -25.18 24.93
C ASP A 506 3.77 -26.37 24.77
N TYR A 507 4.65 -26.59 25.75
CA TYR A 507 5.52 -27.75 25.81
C TYR A 507 5.16 -28.56 27.05
N GLU A 508 4.74 -29.80 26.84
CA GLU A 508 4.48 -30.79 27.88
C GLU A 508 5.55 -31.87 27.74
N LEU A 509 6.52 -31.87 28.65
CA LEU A 509 7.47 -32.98 28.76
C LEU A 509 6.83 -34.08 29.60
N ALA A 510 6.79 -35.28 29.05
CA ALA A 510 6.31 -36.44 29.80
C ALA A 510 7.40 -36.89 30.76
N LEU A 511 7.51 -36.22 31.91
CA LEU A 511 8.26 -36.73 33.06
C LEU A 511 7.51 -37.98 33.57
N ILE A 512 8.09 -39.17 33.38
CA ILE A 512 7.73 -40.29 34.27
C ILE A 512 8.07 -39.84 35.69
N ASP A 513 7.23 -40.21 36.65
CA ASP A 513 7.29 -39.84 38.06
C ASP A 513 8.70 -40.07 38.66
N LEU A 514 9.61 -39.10 38.51
CA LEU A 514 11.00 -39.11 39.02
C LEU A 514 11.04 -38.96 40.56
N THR A 515 9.94 -39.29 41.25
CA THR A 515 9.86 -39.29 42.71
C THR A 515 10.48 -40.52 43.36
N ASP A 516 10.99 -41.49 42.59
CA ASP A 516 11.84 -42.55 43.13
C ASP A 516 13.25 -42.00 43.41
N GLU A 517 13.53 -41.81 44.70
CA GLU A 517 14.73 -41.21 45.33
C GLU A 517 16.10 -41.80 44.91
N GLU A 518 16.19 -42.70 43.92
CA GLU A 518 17.44 -43.39 43.54
C GLU A 518 18.20 -42.74 42.36
N VAL A 519 17.61 -41.80 41.61
CA VAL A 519 18.24 -41.22 40.39
C VAL A 519 18.74 -39.77 40.58
N LEU A 520 18.31 -39.06 41.64
CA LEU A 520 18.63 -37.64 41.81
C LEU A 520 19.74 -37.46 42.86
N SER A 521 20.94 -37.09 42.42
CA SER A 521 21.97 -36.52 43.30
C SER A 521 21.47 -35.20 43.91
N GLU A 522 21.91 -34.88 45.13
CA GLU A 522 21.48 -33.72 45.97
C GLU A 522 21.71 -32.30 45.37
N ASP A 523 21.81 -32.13 44.05
CA ASP A 523 21.96 -30.82 43.39
C ASP A 523 20.58 -30.20 43.11
N GLU A 524 20.19 -29.24 43.96
CA GLU A 524 18.97 -28.42 43.85
C GLU A 524 18.81 -27.77 42.45
N SER A 525 19.88 -27.63 41.66
CA SER A 525 19.85 -27.02 40.33
C SER A 525 19.23 -27.88 39.23
N ALA A 526 19.23 -29.21 39.36
CA ALA A 526 18.66 -30.10 38.35
C ALA A 526 17.13 -30.18 38.46
N ASP A 527 16.62 -30.21 39.69
CA ASP A 527 15.18 -30.18 39.99
C ASP A 527 14.53 -28.89 39.50
N ASP A 528 15.18 -27.74 39.68
CA ASP A 528 14.70 -26.43 39.21
C ASP A 528 14.60 -26.36 37.66
N VAL A 529 15.53 -26.99 36.94
CA VAL A 529 15.53 -27.03 35.46
C VAL A 529 14.47 -28.00 34.93
N LEU A 530 14.27 -29.14 35.58
CA LEU A 530 13.25 -30.13 35.21
C LEU A 530 11.82 -29.62 35.51
N ASP A 531 11.60 -28.95 36.64
CA ASP A 531 10.32 -28.29 36.95
C ASP A 531 10.03 -27.16 35.94
N TRP A 532 11.04 -26.33 35.60
CA TRP A 532 10.96 -25.29 34.56
C TRP A 532 10.58 -25.82 33.17
N LEU A 533 11.15 -26.96 32.78
CA LEU A 533 10.93 -27.59 31.48
C LEU A 533 9.56 -28.30 31.39
N SER A 534 8.98 -28.72 32.52
CA SER A 534 7.79 -29.59 32.56
C SER A 534 6.44 -28.91 32.29
N ASP A 535 6.34 -27.58 32.43
CA ASP A 535 5.08 -26.83 32.27
C ASP A 535 5.30 -25.44 31.63
N LEU A 536 5.97 -25.40 30.47
CA LEU A 536 6.26 -24.15 29.76
C LEU A 536 5.06 -23.69 28.89
N GLU A 537 4.00 -23.18 29.52
CA GLU A 537 2.91 -22.47 28.82
C GLU A 537 3.22 -20.97 28.72
N THR A 538 3.49 -20.47 27.52
CA THR A 538 3.70 -19.03 27.27
C THR A 538 2.86 -18.53 26.11
N GLU A 539 2.43 -17.27 26.18
CA GLU A 539 1.71 -16.61 25.09
C GLU A 539 2.35 -15.27 24.76
N ASP A 540 2.88 -15.18 23.54
CA ASP A 540 3.39 -13.94 23.00
C ASP A 540 2.29 -13.21 22.22
N ARG A 541 2.29 -11.88 22.34
CA ARG A 541 1.20 -11.05 21.81
C ARG A 541 1.71 -9.80 21.13
N ASN A 542 1.12 -9.47 19.99
CA ASN A 542 1.34 -8.20 19.33
C ASN A 542 0.02 -7.61 18.83
N ARG A 543 -0.37 -6.47 19.38
CA ARG A 543 -1.61 -5.77 19.07
C ARG A 543 -1.30 -4.38 18.53
N MET A 544 -1.89 -4.07 17.38
CA MET A 544 -1.85 -2.73 16.78
C MET A 544 -3.26 -2.21 16.54
N GLU A 545 -3.47 -0.94 16.81
CA GLU A 545 -4.72 -0.26 16.50
C GLU A 545 -4.44 1.12 15.91
N GLU A 546 -5.04 1.42 14.77
CA GLU A 546 -4.98 2.74 14.12
C GLU A 546 -6.38 3.31 13.94
N ARG A 547 -6.55 4.56 14.33
CA ARG A 547 -7.73 5.37 14.07
C ARG A 547 -7.31 6.61 13.30
N GLY A 548 -8.00 6.91 12.22
CA GLY A 548 -7.64 8.09 11.44
C GLY A 548 -8.81 8.79 10.80
N ALA A 549 -8.60 10.06 10.52
CA ALA A 549 -9.48 10.88 9.73
C ALA A 549 -8.67 11.75 8.78
N ALA A 550 -9.17 11.91 7.56
CA ALA A 550 -8.55 12.75 6.54
C ALA A 550 -9.61 13.54 5.78
N ALA A 551 -9.28 14.79 5.44
CA ALA A 551 -10.06 15.60 4.53
C ALA A 551 -9.15 16.05 3.38
N ARG A 552 -9.64 15.97 2.14
CA ARG A 552 -8.92 16.39 0.95
C ARG A 552 -9.77 17.31 0.09
N PHE A 553 -9.10 18.20 -0.63
CA PHE A 553 -9.71 19.10 -1.59
C PHE A 553 -8.91 19.10 -2.88
N ASP A 554 -9.61 19.16 -4.00
CA ASP A 554 -9.03 19.36 -5.33
C ASP A 554 -9.69 20.57 -5.98
N LEU A 555 -8.89 21.52 -6.42
CA LEU A 555 -9.31 22.79 -6.99
C LEU A 555 -8.65 23.00 -8.36
N ALA A 556 -9.45 23.13 -9.41
CA ALA A 556 -8.96 23.61 -10.70
C ALA A 556 -8.71 25.13 -10.61
N ALA A 557 -7.49 25.55 -10.25
CA ALA A 557 -7.10 26.95 -10.07
C ALA A 557 -7.04 27.74 -11.40
N GLY A 558 -6.87 27.05 -12.54
CA GLY A 558 -6.91 27.63 -13.88
C GLY A 558 -7.10 26.57 -14.96
N ALA A 559 -7.17 26.97 -16.24
CA ALA A 559 -7.33 26.04 -17.37
C ALA A 559 -6.19 25.01 -17.53
N ARG A 560 -5.05 25.24 -16.86
CA ARG A 560 -3.84 24.41 -16.89
C ARG A 560 -3.22 24.22 -15.51
N GLN A 561 -3.98 24.51 -14.45
CA GLN A 561 -3.48 24.49 -13.09
C GLN A 561 -4.48 23.81 -12.16
N THR A 562 -3.98 22.84 -11.41
CA THR A 562 -4.75 22.14 -10.37
C THR A 562 -4.00 22.23 -9.05
N LEU A 563 -4.72 22.57 -8.00
CA LEU A 563 -4.24 22.55 -6.63
C LEU A 563 -4.98 21.42 -5.89
N ALA A 564 -4.23 20.53 -5.27
CA ALA A 564 -4.77 19.52 -4.37
C ALA A 564 -4.20 19.76 -2.98
N GLY A 565 -4.95 19.47 -1.94
CA GLY A 565 -4.41 19.49 -0.59
C GLY A 565 -5.26 18.70 0.37
N GLY A 566 -4.74 18.51 1.58
CA GLY A 566 -5.47 17.76 2.58
C GLY A 566 -4.83 17.82 3.95
N VAL A 567 -5.61 17.41 4.93
CA VAL A 567 -5.22 17.25 6.32
C VAL A 567 -5.52 15.83 6.77
N GLU A 568 -4.69 15.31 7.65
CA GLU A 568 -4.76 13.94 8.17
C GLU A 568 -4.44 13.96 9.66
N ILE A 569 -5.24 13.27 10.47
CA ILE A 569 -4.96 13.03 11.88
C ILE A 569 -5.06 11.53 12.12
N VAL A 570 -4.03 10.95 12.71
CA VAL A 570 -3.93 9.52 12.99
C VAL A 570 -3.50 9.31 14.43
N GLN A 571 -4.17 8.38 15.09
CA GLN A 571 -3.81 7.84 16.40
C GLN A 571 -3.40 6.38 16.21
N THR A 572 -2.22 6.03 16.70
CA THR A 572 -1.71 4.65 16.67
C THR A 572 -1.46 4.18 18.09
N VAL A 573 -1.92 2.99 18.42
CA VAL A 573 -1.64 2.27 19.68
C VAL A 573 -0.94 0.98 19.31
N SER A 574 0.18 0.71 19.98
CA SER A 574 0.97 -0.51 19.84
C SER A 574 1.16 -1.13 21.21
N GLU A 575 0.89 -2.42 21.33
CA GLU A 575 1.14 -3.25 22.51
C GLU A 575 1.84 -4.51 22.05
N PHE A 576 3.00 -4.78 22.62
CA PHE A 576 3.85 -5.90 22.28
C PHE A 576 4.32 -6.59 23.54
N GLN A 577 4.20 -7.90 23.57
CA GLN A 577 4.67 -8.77 24.63
C GLN A 577 5.37 -9.94 23.95
N VAL A 578 6.64 -10.13 24.26
CA VAL A 578 7.38 -11.32 23.87
C VAL A 578 8.11 -11.86 25.09
N THR A 579 8.07 -13.18 25.23
CA THR A 579 8.75 -13.93 26.25
C THR A 579 10.01 -14.49 25.61
N LEU A 580 11.16 -14.08 26.11
CA LEU A 580 12.46 -14.50 25.60
C LEU A 580 13.18 -15.33 26.67
N PRO A 581 13.86 -16.41 26.27
CA PRO A 581 14.78 -17.10 27.18
C PRO A 581 15.93 -16.15 27.58
N ARG A 582 16.26 -16.09 28.87
CA ARG A 582 17.41 -15.31 29.38
C ARG A 582 18.62 -16.24 29.50
N PHE A 583 19.71 -15.88 28.86
CA PHE A 583 20.93 -16.70 28.80
C PHE A 583 21.99 -16.27 29.83
N ALA A 584 21.62 -15.89 31.06
CA ALA A 584 22.60 -15.52 32.10
C ALA A 584 22.06 -15.83 33.50
N GLU A 585 22.98 -16.11 34.44
CA GLU A 585 22.80 -16.98 35.62
C GLU A 585 21.45 -16.86 36.35
N GLY A 586 20.73 -18.00 36.37
CA GLY A 586 19.44 -18.23 37.03
C GLY A 586 18.25 -18.62 36.13
N TRP A 587 18.45 -18.84 34.82
CA TRP A 587 17.49 -19.42 33.84
C TRP A 587 16.01 -18.91 33.84
N ASP A 588 15.72 -17.72 34.36
CA ASP A 588 14.37 -17.13 34.29
C ASP A 588 14.00 -16.61 32.87
N LEU A 589 12.72 -16.69 32.48
CA LEU A 589 12.22 -16.06 31.24
C LEU A 589 12.23 -14.52 31.35
N GLN A 590 12.84 -13.83 30.39
CA GLN A 590 12.72 -12.38 30.26
C GLN A 590 11.50 -12.01 29.42
N GLN A 591 10.49 -11.42 30.05
CA GLN A 591 9.39 -10.81 29.32
C GLN A 591 9.77 -9.41 28.84
N LEU A 592 9.91 -9.23 27.53
CA LEU A 592 9.98 -7.92 26.91
C LEU A 592 8.56 -7.44 26.62
N PHE A 593 8.03 -6.64 27.53
CA PHE A 593 6.75 -5.98 27.38
C PHE A 593 6.95 -4.51 26.98
N LEU A 594 6.38 -4.13 25.85
CA LEU A 594 6.36 -2.77 25.35
C LEU A 594 4.92 -2.37 24.98
N ALA A 595 4.26 -1.68 25.90
CA ALA A 595 3.03 -0.96 25.59
C ALA A 595 3.33 0.50 25.30
N SER A 596 2.83 1.01 24.17
CA SER A 596 2.90 2.44 23.84
C SER A 596 1.61 3.14 24.22
N ASP A 597 1.69 4.33 24.84
CA ASP A 597 0.50 5.18 24.88
C ASP A 597 0.09 5.59 23.46
N PRO A 598 -1.15 6.02 23.25
CA PRO A 598 -1.61 6.43 21.93
C PRO A 598 -0.76 7.56 21.33
N ALA A 599 -0.06 7.27 20.24
CA ALA A 599 0.75 8.23 19.51
C ALA A 599 -0.10 8.98 18.49
N MET A 600 -0.15 10.31 18.64
CA MET A 600 -0.90 11.19 17.72
C MET A 600 0.03 11.79 16.66
N ARG A 601 -0.37 11.66 15.39
CA ARG A 601 0.26 12.27 14.23
C ARG A 601 -0.74 13.16 13.51
N ALA A 602 -0.35 14.39 13.22
CA ALA A 602 -1.10 15.30 12.35
C ALA A 602 -0.25 15.63 11.12
N ALA A 603 -0.87 15.67 9.95
CA ALA A 603 -0.20 16.07 8.73
C ALA A 603 -1.08 16.95 7.86
N ALA A 604 -0.44 17.84 7.11
CA ALA A 604 -1.06 18.65 6.07
C ALA A 604 -0.20 18.57 4.81
N PHE A 605 -0.83 18.55 3.64
CA PHE A 605 -0.10 18.57 2.37
C PHE A 605 -0.78 19.46 1.34
N VAL A 606 0.03 19.92 0.38
CA VAL A 606 -0.43 20.64 -0.80
C VAL A 606 0.38 20.19 -2.00
N THR A 607 -0.31 20.04 -3.13
CA THR A 607 0.25 19.70 -4.44
C THR A 607 -0.23 20.74 -5.43
N HIS A 608 0.69 21.27 -6.24
CA HIS A 608 0.40 22.14 -7.37
C HIS A 608 0.87 21.48 -8.65
N ARG A 609 -0.08 21.26 -9.55
CA ARG A 609 0.15 20.71 -10.87
C ARG A 609 -0.06 21.79 -11.91
N ILE A 610 0.93 21.98 -12.79
CA ILE A 610 0.96 22.99 -13.83
C ILE A 610 1.23 22.31 -15.18
N GLU A 611 0.40 22.60 -16.17
CA GLU A 611 0.62 22.17 -17.54
C GLU A 611 1.32 23.30 -18.33
N LEU A 612 2.60 23.10 -18.62
CA LEU A 612 3.41 24.00 -19.43
C LEU A 612 3.23 23.64 -20.91
N GLY A 613 2.24 24.28 -21.54
CA GLY A 613 1.85 23.96 -22.91
C GLY A 613 0.97 22.69 -22.98
N ARG A 614 1.07 21.92 -24.06
CA ARG A 614 0.26 20.69 -24.28
C ARG A 614 1.01 19.38 -24.00
N ARG A 615 2.27 19.46 -23.54
CA ARG A 615 3.21 18.32 -23.53
C ARG A 615 4.01 18.18 -22.26
N THR A 616 4.13 19.25 -21.47
CA THR A 616 4.93 19.23 -20.25
C THR A 616 4.02 19.45 -19.05
N VAL A 617 4.17 18.60 -18.04
CA VAL A 617 3.47 18.75 -16.76
C VAL A 617 4.51 18.82 -15.66
N VAL A 618 4.39 19.81 -14.80
CA VAL A 618 5.20 19.98 -13.60
C VAL A 618 4.29 19.83 -12.40
N GLU A 619 4.72 19.05 -11.43
CA GLU A 619 4.05 18.94 -10.15
C GLU A 619 5.03 19.17 -9.02
N THR A 620 4.64 20.03 -8.11
CA THR A 620 5.39 20.35 -6.90
C THR A 620 4.48 20.17 -5.71
N GLY A 621 5.00 19.61 -4.63
CA GLY A 621 4.22 19.46 -3.40
C GLY A 621 5.10 19.53 -2.17
N ALA A 622 4.46 19.83 -1.04
CA ALA A 622 5.08 19.76 0.27
C ALA A 622 4.11 19.12 1.26
N ARG A 623 4.66 18.28 2.14
CA ARG A 623 3.94 17.71 3.27
C ARG A 623 4.59 18.19 4.57
N LEU A 624 3.75 18.58 5.52
CA LEU A 624 4.12 18.95 6.88
C LEU A 624 3.57 17.89 7.81
N THR A 625 4.41 17.30 8.65
CA THR A 625 4.00 16.30 9.62
C THR A 625 4.46 16.71 11.02
N ALA A 626 3.55 16.70 11.98
CA ALA A 626 3.80 16.94 13.39
C ALA A 626 3.42 15.69 14.20
N LEU A 627 4.20 15.41 15.25
CA LEU A 627 3.98 14.30 16.18
C LEU A 627 3.78 14.90 17.57
N ALA A 628 2.85 14.36 18.36
CA ALA A 628 2.55 14.92 19.68
C ALA A 628 3.73 14.92 20.67
N HIS A 629 4.72 14.06 20.47
CA HIS A 629 5.92 13.93 21.34
C HIS A 629 7.15 14.69 20.83
N TYR A 630 7.06 15.38 19.69
CA TYR A 630 8.16 16.14 19.10
C TYR A 630 7.76 17.61 18.95
N ASP A 631 8.68 18.52 19.28
CA ASP A 631 8.48 19.97 19.06
C ASP A 631 8.70 20.38 17.60
N ASP A 632 9.30 19.50 16.80
CA ASP A 632 9.62 19.74 15.39
C ASP A 632 8.41 19.49 14.45
N ILE A 633 8.29 20.35 13.42
CA ILE A 633 7.46 20.07 12.24
C ILE A 633 8.35 19.58 11.11
N PHE A 634 8.10 18.37 10.64
CA PHE A 634 8.87 17.75 9.57
C PHE A 634 8.31 18.15 8.20
N VAL A 635 9.17 18.71 7.36
CA VAL A 635 8.83 19.12 5.98
C VAL A 635 9.36 18.11 4.97
N GLU A 636 8.51 17.68 4.04
CA GLU A 636 8.82 16.71 2.98
C GLU A 636 8.47 17.31 1.59
N PRO A 637 9.37 18.09 0.98
CA PRO A 637 9.16 18.65 -0.36
C PRO A 637 9.38 17.59 -1.45
N ARG A 638 8.56 17.63 -2.51
CA ARG A 638 8.60 16.70 -3.64
C ARG A 638 8.32 17.43 -4.96
N ILE A 639 8.98 16.99 -6.02
CA ILE A 639 8.80 17.53 -7.37
C ILE A 639 8.82 16.41 -8.40
N SER A 640 8.00 16.55 -9.43
CA SER A 640 8.11 15.75 -10.63
C SER A 640 7.83 16.57 -11.88
N VAL A 641 8.51 16.19 -12.96
CA VAL A 641 8.38 16.80 -14.27
C VAL A 641 8.19 15.68 -15.27
N ARG A 642 7.17 15.83 -16.12
CA ARG A 642 6.90 14.93 -17.23
C ARG A 642 6.87 15.69 -18.53
N HIS A 643 7.41 15.07 -19.58
CA HIS A 643 7.31 15.55 -20.95
C HIS A 643 6.86 14.43 -21.90
N ASP A 644 5.83 14.70 -22.69
CA ASP A 644 5.30 13.81 -23.71
C ASP A 644 5.56 14.37 -25.12
N ALA A 645 6.38 13.67 -25.90
CA ALA A 645 6.70 13.99 -27.28
C ALA A 645 6.01 13.03 -28.26
N ARG A 646 5.32 13.60 -29.26
CA ARG A 646 4.88 12.87 -30.45
C ARG A 646 5.94 13.03 -31.54
N LEU A 647 6.54 11.92 -31.96
CA LEU A 647 7.56 11.88 -33.01
C LEU A 647 6.87 11.64 -34.37
N ARG A 648 7.64 11.66 -35.48
CA ARG A 648 7.08 11.39 -36.82
C ARG A 648 6.37 10.03 -36.86
N GLY A 649 5.19 9.99 -37.49
CA GLY A 649 4.33 8.79 -37.56
C GLY A 649 3.50 8.59 -36.29
N SER A 650 3.24 7.33 -35.93
CA SER A 650 2.50 6.93 -34.71
C SER A 650 3.39 6.83 -33.46
N ARG A 651 4.63 7.33 -33.52
CA ARG A 651 5.64 7.16 -32.48
C ARG A 651 5.44 8.12 -31.31
N GLN A 652 5.56 7.60 -30.09
CA GLN A 652 5.41 8.38 -28.86
C GLN A 652 6.61 8.17 -27.94
N LEU A 653 7.03 9.24 -27.26
CA LEU A 653 8.04 9.21 -26.22
C LEU A 653 7.50 9.96 -25.01
N ALA A 654 7.51 9.33 -23.85
CA ALA A 654 7.24 9.97 -22.58
C ALA A 654 8.51 9.89 -21.72
N VAL A 655 8.85 10.99 -21.06
CA VAL A 655 9.96 11.07 -20.11
C VAL A 655 9.43 11.68 -18.83
N GLN A 656 9.74 11.07 -17.69
CA GLN A 656 9.42 11.58 -16.37
C GLN A 656 10.67 11.56 -15.49
N VAL A 657 10.86 12.63 -14.73
CA VAL A 657 11.88 12.72 -13.68
C VAL A 657 11.22 13.26 -12.43
N GLY A 658 11.51 12.68 -11.29
CA GLY A 658 10.95 13.14 -10.02
C GLY A 658 11.83 12.78 -8.83
N GLY A 659 11.51 13.37 -7.69
CA GLY A 659 12.26 13.16 -6.48
C GLY A 659 11.80 14.05 -5.33
N GLY A 660 12.39 13.82 -4.16
CA GLY A 660 12.04 14.57 -2.97
C GLY A 660 12.54 13.91 -1.69
N LEU A 661 12.08 14.47 -0.57
CA LEU A 661 12.35 13.94 0.76
C LEU A 661 11.16 13.11 1.25
N TYR A 662 11.49 11.98 1.86
CA TYR A 662 10.55 11.00 2.40
C TYR A 662 10.97 10.67 3.81
N ARG A 663 10.01 10.60 4.72
CA ARG A 663 10.22 10.20 6.12
C ARG A 663 9.30 9.08 6.51
N GLN A 664 9.59 8.40 7.60
CA GLN A 664 8.71 7.38 8.17
C GLN A 664 8.57 7.64 9.66
N PHE A 665 7.32 7.64 10.15
CA PHE A 665 6.99 8.04 11.53
C PHE A 665 6.47 6.90 12.40
N SER A 666 6.22 5.73 11.80
CA SER A 666 5.95 4.47 12.48
C SER A 666 6.93 3.44 11.92
N GLN A 667 7.72 2.82 12.78
CA GLN A 667 8.69 1.80 12.41
C GLN A 667 7.98 0.46 12.29
N GLN A 668 8.32 -0.32 11.28
CA GLN A 668 7.92 -1.71 11.16
C GLN A 668 9.19 -2.53 11.26
N LEU A 669 9.31 -3.28 12.34
CA LEU A 669 10.53 -3.94 12.72
C LEU A 669 10.23 -5.41 12.89
N ASP A 670 10.97 -6.28 12.20
CA ASP A 670 10.89 -7.69 12.55
C ASP A 670 11.86 -7.97 13.68
N VAL A 671 11.36 -8.65 14.69
CA VAL A 671 12.04 -9.31 15.80
C VAL A 671 12.08 -10.80 15.43
N GLY A 672 13.25 -11.39 15.19
CA GLY A 672 13.42 -12.81 14.90
C GLY A 672 13.11 -13.26 13.47
N THR A 673 12.78 -14.54 13.35
CA THR A 673 12.39 -15.24 12.13
C THR A 673 11.10 -16.02 12.40
N TYR A 674 10.16 -16.05 11.46
CA TYR A 674 8.87 -16.71 11.66
C TYR A 674 8.94 -18.24 11.53
N GLN A 675 9.95 -18.88 12.12
CA GLN A 675 10.13 -20.32 12.08
C GLN A 675 9.69 -20.90 13.41
N PHE A 676 9.09 -22.10 13.35
CA PHE A 676 8.77 -22.83 14.56
C PHE A 676 10.05 -23.24 15.30
N ASN A 677 10.01 -23.21 16.63
CA ASN A 677 11.15 -23.44 17.51
C ASN A 677 12.36 -22.52 17.22
N ALA A 678 12.14 -21.33 16.67
CA ALA A 678 13.22 -20.35 16.52
C ALA A 678 13.64 -19.83 17.91
N LEU A 679 14.95 -19.77 18.18
CA LEU A 679 15.53 -19.24 19.42
C LEU A 679 14.94 -17.87 19.82
N VAL A 680 14.63 -17.05 18.81
CA VAL A 680 13.84 -15.81 18.97
C VAL A 680 12.67 -15.90 17.98
N PRO A 681 11.43 -16.07 18.47
CA PRO A 681 10.28 -16.21 17.60
C PRO A 681 10.05 -14.95 16.75
N GLY A 682 9.43 -15.14 15.59
CA GLY A 682 9.23 -14.09 14.59
C GLY A 682 8.06 -13.17 14.89
N TYR A 683 8.31 -11.89 15.14
CA TYR A 683 7.29 -10.85 15.31
C TYR A 683 7.56 -9.65 14.42
N ARG A 684 6.52 -9.06 13.83
CA ARG A 684 6.63 -7.73 13.21
C ARG A 684 5.98 -6.69 14.11
N VAL A 685 6.79 -5.91 14.80
CA VAL A 685 6.32 -4.87 15.71
C VAL A 685 6.20 -3.55 14.95
N TRP A 686 5.08 -2.85 15.16
CA TRP A 686 4.84 -1.52 14.64
C TRP A 686 5.00 -0.49 15.74
N LEU A 687 6.13 0.21 15.77
CA LEU A 687 6.45 1.13 16.85
C LEU A 687 6.26 2.58 16.41
N PRO A 688 5.36 3.37 17.02
CA PRO A 688 5.36 4.81 16.81
C PRO A 688 6.66 5.41 17.36
N LEU A 689 7.25 6.37 16.63
CA LEU A 689 8.49 7.01 17.07
C LEU A 689 8.28 7.84 18.35
N ARG A 690 9.20 7.66 19.32
CA ARG A 690 9.26 8.37 20.60
C ARG A 690 10.71 8.59 21.04
N GLY A 691 10.90 9.40 22.08
CA GLY A 691 12.21 9.64 22.70
C GLY A 691 13.19 10.37 21.77
N GLU A 692 14.47 10.02 21.87
CA GLU A 692 15.55 10.68 21.11
C GLU A 692 15.68 10.20 19.64
N ASN A 693 14.94 9.14 19.28
CA ASN A 693 15.01 8.49 17.97
C ASN A 693 14.40 9.33 16.86
N ARG A 694 15.23 10.13 16.18
CA ARG A 694 14.80 10.95 15.05
C ARG A 694 14.11 10.13 13.95
N PRO A 695 13.13 10.70 13.23
CA PRO A 695 12.47 9.98 12.15
C PRO A 695 13.42 9.59 11.01
N PRO A 696 13.42 8.31 10.59
CA PRO A 696 14.08 7.87 9.37
C PRO A 696 13.74 8.74 8.17
N LYS A 697 14.70 8.87 7.26
CA LYS A 697 14.55 9.69 6.06
C LYS A 697 15.30 9.13 4.86
N ALA A 698 14.71 9.32 3.69
CA ALA A 698 15.29 8.96 2.40
C ALA A 698 15.08 10.08 1.38
N TRP A 699 16.11 10.33 0.55
CA TRP A 699 16.01 11.16 -0.64
C TRP A 699 15.80 10.27 -1.85
N HIS A 700 14.75 10.52 -2.61
CA HIS A 700 14.48 9.77 -3.85
C HIS A 700 14.85 10.61 -5.06
N LEU A 701 15.44 9.94 -6.05
CA LEU A 701 15.55 10.40 -7.43
C LEU A 701 15.08 9.26 -8.33
N VAL A 702 14.16 9.56 -9.25
CA VAL A 702 13.61 8.60 -10.21
C VAL A 702 13.57 9.19 -11.60
N GLY A 703 13.84 8.36 -12.60
CA GLY A 703 13.66 8.65 -14.01
C GLY A 703 12.94 7.50 -14.70
N ASP A 704 11.96 7.84 -15.55
CA ASP A 704 11.22 6.87 -16.37
C ASP A 704 11.20 7.37 -17.83
N ILE A 705 11.45 6.45 -18.75
CA ILE A 705 11.41 6.68 -20.19
C ILE A 705 10.54 5.59 -20.81
N LEU A 706 9.52 6.01 -21.54
CA LEU A 706 8.63 5.12 -22.27
C LEU A 706 8.60 5.50 -23.74
N PHE A 707 9.06 4.60 -24.59
CA PHE A 707 9.06 4.75 -26.03
C PHE A 707 8.11 3.74 -26.69
N ARG A 708 7.17 4.27 -27.48
CA ARG A 708 6.28 3.46 -28.33
C ARG A 708 6.62 3.70 -29.80
N PRO A 709 7.34 2.78 -30.47
CA PRO A 709 7.57 2.87 -31.90
C PRO A 709 6.31 2.61 -32.75
N GLY A 710 5.28 2.01 -32.18
CA GLY A 710 3.99 1.73 -32.82
C GLY A 710 2.94 1.27 -31.79
N PRO A 711 1.73 0.86 -32.23
CA PRO A 711 0.63 0.54 -31.31
C PRO A 711 0.85 -0.75 -30.51
N ALA A 712 1.60 -1.72 -31.07
CA ALA A 712 1.78 -3.04 -30.48
C ALA A 712 3.02 -3.16 -29.57
N LEU A 713 4.04 -2.30 -29.73
CA LEU A 713 5.31 -2.43 -29.01
C LEU A 713 5.51 -1.23 -28.10
N SER A 714 5.83 -1.50 -26.83
CA SER A 714 6.25 -0.51 -25.84
C SER A 714 7.61 -0.90 -25.27
N LEU A 715 8.53 0.06 -25.19
CA LEU A 715 9.85 -0.09 -24.59
C LEU A 715 9.95 0.88 -23.42
N GLY A 716 10.35 0.40 -22.26
CA GLY A 716 10.45 1.17 -21.03
C GLY A 716 11.82 1.06 -20.39
N ILE A 717 12.32 2.15 -19.82
CA ILE A 717 13.49 2.18 -18.94
C ILE A 717 13.11 2.98 -17.71
N GLU A 718 13.22 2.35 -16.55
CA GLU A 718 13.01 2.97 -15.25
C GLU A 718 14.33 2.94 -14.47
N ALA A 719 14.73 4.04 -13.86
CA ALA A 719 15.92 4.13 -13.02
C ALA A 719 15.59 4.85 -11.72
N TYR A 720 16.16 4.38 -10.61
CA TYR A 720 15.97 4.99 -9.31
C TYR A 720 17.26 5.03 -8.49
N HIS A 721 17.33 6.03 -7.61
CA HIS A 721 18.33 6.14 -6.56
C HIS A 721 17.66 6.65 -5.28
N LYS A 722 17.87 5.94 -4.18
CA LYS A 722 17.43 6.30 -2.83
C LYS A 722 18.67 6.47 -1.96
N ALA A 723 18.92 7.68 -1.48
CA ALA A 723 19.95 7.93 -0.46
C ALA A 723 19.28 7.91 0.92
N ILE A 724 19.72 7.03 1.81
CA ILE A 724 19.09 6.77 3.11
C ILE A 724 20.09 7.16 4.21
N PRO A 725 20.22 8.46 4.51
CA PRO A 725 21.21 8.93 5.49
C PRO A 725 20.88 8.50 6.92
N HIS A 726 19.63 8.12 7.20
CA HIS A 726 19.22 7.67 8.53
C HIS A 726 17.99 6.76 8.44
N THR A 727 18.10 5.58 9.05
CA THR A 727 17.02 4.65 9.37
C THR A 727 17.29 4.01 10.72
N LEU A 728 16.32 3.26 11.22
CA LEU A 728 16.43 2.46 12.44
C LEU A 728 16.38 0.98 12.06
N VAL A 729 17.12 0.16 12.81
CA VAL A 729 17.11 -1.31 12.74
C VAL A 729 17.08 -1.86 14.17
N VAL A 730 16.58 -3.07 14.35
CA VAL A 730 16.60 -3.75 15.65
C VAL A 730 18.06 -4.09 16.01
N ASP A 731 18.39 -3.83 17.26
CA ASP A 731 19.63 -4.21 17.92
C ASP A 731 19.36 -5.37 18.85
N TYR A 732 19.58 -6.58 18.37
CA TYR A 732 19.28 -7.78 19.12
C TYR A 732 20.36 -8.12 20.14
N ALA A 733 21.59 -7.66 19.94
CA ALA A 733 22.68 -7.85 20.89
C ALA A 733 22.31 -7.29 22.27
N SER A 734 21.73 -6.08 22.31
CA SER A 734 21.24 -5.48 23.55
C SER A 734 20.03 -6.20 24.14
N ILE A 735 19.21 -6.86 23.31
CA ILE A 735 18.07 -7.68 23.79
C ILE A 735 18.61 -8.96 24.45
N ILE A 736 19.54 -9.66 23.81
CA ILE A 736 20.10 -10.94 24.27
C ILE A 736 20.94 -10.76 25.54
N GLN A 737 21.77 -9.70 25.60
CA GLN A 737 22.66 -9.44 26.74
C GLN A 737 21.94 -8.90 27.97
N GLY A 738 20.65 -8.56 27.88
CA GLY A 738 19.86 -8.04 28.99
C GLY A 738 20.45 -6.78 29.65
N GLU A 739 21.32 -6.03 28.95
CA GLU A 739 21.82 -4.74 29.45
C GLU A 739 20.63 -3.82 29.74
N ASP A 740 20.68 -3.07 30.84
CA ASP A 740 19.73 -2.11 31.46
C ASP A 740 18.98 -1.16 30.48
N SER A 741 18.32 -1.73 29.48
CA SER A 741 17.46 -1.05 28.56
C SER A 741 16.10 -1.05 29.22
N ASP A 742 15.73 0.09 29.79
CA ASP A 742 14.38 0.36 30.28
C ASP A 742 13.36 -0.30 29.33
N PRO A 743 12.70 -1.40 29.74
CA PRO A 743 11.81 -2.17 28.87
C PRO A 743 10.63 -1.32 28.37
N GLU A 744 10.31 -0.23 29.08
CA GLU A 744 9.30 0.75 28.69
C GLU A 744 9.76 1.68 27.56
N ALA A 745 11.07 1.76 27.29
CA ALA A 745 11.65 2.62 26.27
C ALA A 745 12.07 1.82 25.04
N ALA A 746 11.25 1.88 23.98
CA ALA A 746 11.57 1.38 22.63
C ALA A 746 12.94 1.86 22.07
N SER A 747 13.58 2.86 22.68
CA SER A 747 14.94 3.30 22.34
C SER A 747 16.05 2.32 22.72
N GLY A 748 15.80 1.40 23.65
CA GLY A 748 16.81 0.47 24.16
C GLY A 748 17.34 -0.54 23.16
N PHE A 749 16.50 -1.01 22.23
CA PHE A 749 16.84 -2.05 21.25
C PHE A 749 16.81 -1.56 19.80
N LEU A 750 16.88 -0.25 19.56
CA LEU A 750 16.93 0.32 18.21
C LEU A 750 18.27 0.98 17.96
N ARG A 751 18.87 0.68 16.81
CA ARG A 751 20.15 1.26 16.40
C ARG A 751 20.04 1.99 15.08
N SER A 752 20.82 3.07 14.93
CA SER A 752 20.85 3.82 13.68
C SER A 752 21.60 3.07 12.58
N ALA A 753 21.03 3.10 11.38
CA ALA A 753 21.66 2.64 10.16
C ALA A 753 21.56 3.69 9.05
N ASN A 754 22.43 3.60 8.05
CA ASN A 754 22.38 4.40 6.83
C ASN A 754 22.70 3.54 5.61
N GLY A 755 22.47 4.07 4.41
CA GLY A 755 22.75 3.33 3.19
C GLY A 755 22.18 3.98 1.93
N ALA A 756 22.08 3.17 0.89
CA ALA A 756 21.49 3.59 -0.38
C ALA A 756 20.93 2.39 -1.15
N ALA A 757 19.92 2.65 -1.98
CA ALA A 757 19.37 1.69 -2.92
C ALA A 757 19.30 2.30 -4.32
N SER A 758 19.86 1.63 -5.32
CA SER A 758 19.83 2.07 -6.72
C SER A 758 19.42 0.93 -7.62
N GLY A 759 18.79 1.23 -8.75
CA GLY A 759 18.47 0.21 -9.73
C GLY A 759 18.01 0.76 -11.06
N VAL A 760 18.08 -0.09 -12.08
CA VAL A 760 17.61 0.16 -13.44
C VAL A 760 16.80 -1.05 -13.91
N SER A 761 15.63 -0.79 -14.46
CA SER A 761 14.72 -1.77 -15.04
C SER A 761 14.48 -1.46 -16.50
N ILE A 762 14.73 -2.43 -17.37
CA ILE A 762 14.45 -2.36 -18.80
C ILE A 762 13.29 -3.29 -19.10
N ARG A 763 12.31 -2.80 -19.87
CA ARG A 763 11.12 -3.56 -20.24
C ARG A 763 10.82 -3.46 -21.72
N ALA A 764 10.39 -4.57 -22.30
CA ALA A 764 9.77 -4.63 -23.60
C ALA A 764 8.43 -5.35 -23.50
N SER A 765 7.38 -4.73 -24.04
CA SER A 765 6.04 -5.29 -24.08
C SER A 765 5.51 -5.31 -25.50
N LEU A 766 5.18 -6.49 -25.99
CA LEU A 766 4.47 -6.70 -27.24
C LEU A 766 3.04 -7.09 -26.93
N ASP A 767 2.10 -6.35 -27.52
CA ASP A 767 0.69 -6.58 -27.39
C ASP A 767 0.02 -6.61 -28.75
N ARG A 768 -0.60 -7.73 -29.07
CA ARG A 768 -1.35 -7.98 -30.30
C ARG A 768 -2.67 -8.65 -29.93
N ALA A 769 -3.61 -8.67 -30.87
CA ALA A 769 -4.97 -9.18 -30.65
C ALA A 769 -5.08 -10.59 -30.02
N ARG A 770 -4.06 -11.45 -30.16
CA ARG A 770 -4.04 -12.81 -29.55
C ARG A 770 -2.77 -13.12 -28.77
N THR A 771 -1.79 -12.21 -28.74
CA THR A 771 -0.45 -12.51 -28.24
C THR A 771 0.02 -11.37 -27.38
N ARG A 772 0.40 -11.69 -26.16
CA ARG A 772 1.03 -10.78 -25.22
C ARG A 772 2.38 -11.35 -24.81
N LEU A 773 3.42 -10.55 -24.94
CA LEU A 773 4.75 -10.87 -24.44
C LEU A 773 5.27 -9.68 -23.62
N ASP A 774 5.72 -9.95 -22.42
CA ASP A 774 6.34 -8.98 -21.52
C ASP A 774 7.71 -9.53 -21.12
N ALA A 775 8.79 -8.84 -21.48
CA ALA A 775 10.15 -9.16 -21.08
C ALA A 775 10.71 -8.03 -20.23
N ARG A 776 11.37 -8.38 -19.12
CA ARG A 776 11.94 -7.42 -18.18
C ARG A 776 13.28 -7.91 -17.66
N TYR A 777 14.20 -6.97 -17.52
CA TYR A 777 15.46 -7.17 -16.83
C TYR A 777 15.63 -6.05 -15.80
N ASP A 778 15.92 -6.42 -14.55
CA ASP A 778 16.26 -5.50 -13.48
C ASP A 778 17.69 -5.71 -13.04
N HIS A 779 18.41 -4.61 -12.85
CA HIS A 779 19.64 -4.56 -12.10
C HIS A 779 19.45 -3.69 -10.86
N ALA A 780 19.72 -4.23 -9.67
CA ALA A 780 19.50 -3.52 -8.42
C ALA A 780 20.66 -3.70 -7.43
N ARG A 781 20.91 -2.67 -6.62
CA ARG A 781 21.89 -2.71 -5.54
C ARG A 781 21.34 -1.95 -4.34
N SER A 782 21.14 -2.66 -3.24
CA SER A 782 20.74 -2.11 -1.94
C SER A 782 21.77 -2.45 -0.88
N LEU A 783 22.26 -1.42 -0.20
CA LEU A 783 23.35 -1.51 0.76
C LEU A 783 22.99 -0.79 2.05
N ARG A 784 23.43 -1.35 3.19
CA ARG A 784 23.27 -0.74 4.53
C ARG A 784 24.56 -0.83 5.32
N ARG A 785 24.78 0.19 6.14
CA ARG A 785 25.77 0.23 7.21
C ARG A 785 25.00 0.40 8.50
N ILE A 786 25.18 -0.54 9.41
CA ILE A 786 24.54 -0.54 10.72
C ILE A 786 25.62 -0.15 11.73
N ALA A 787 25.35 0.82 12.61
CA ALA A 787 26.33 1.22 13.62
C ALA A 787 26.71 0.00 14.48
N GLY A 788 27.98 -0.12 14.87
CA GLY A 788 28.44 -1.22 15.75
C GLY A 788 28.46 -2.63 15.14
N ARG A 789 28.00 -2.85 13.90
CA ARG A 789 27.99 -4.18 13.25
C ARG A 789 28.91 -4.24 12.04
N PHE A 790 29.39 -5.44 11.73
CA PHE A 790 30.22 -5.73 10.55
C PHE A 790 31.45 -4.82 10.42
N GLU A 791 32.05 -4.42 11.55
CA GLU A 791 33.16 -3.46 11.59
C GLU A 791 32.84 -2.11 10.90
N GLY A 792 31.56 -1.74 10.86
CA GLY A 792 31.09 -0.55 10.16
C GLY A 792 31.15 -0.65 8.63
N ALA A 793 31.29 -1.86 8.06
CA ALA A 793 31.27 -2.09 6.63
C ALA A 793 29.89 -1.79 6.01
N LEU A 794 29.90 -1.50 4.70
CA LEU A 794 28.69 -1.30 3.92
C LEU A 794 28.32 -2.63 3.24
N ILE A 795 27.27 -3.29 3.73
CA ILE A 795 26.90 -4.67 3.39
C ILE A 795 25.64 -4.67 2.51
N ALA A 796 25.53 -5.62 1.59
CA ALA A 796 24.31 -5.81 0.80
C ALA A 796 23.15 -6.28 1.69
N THR A 797 21.96 -5.71 1.50
CA THR A 797 20.78 -6.14 2.27
C THR A 797 20.37 -7.57 1.91
N PRO A 798 19.81 -8.37 2.84
CA PRO A 798 19.38 -9.75 2.56
C PRO A 798 18.42 -9.90 1.38
N TRP A 799 17.53 -8.91 1.17
CA TRP A 799 16.56 -8.92 0.07
C TRP A 799 17.12 -8.43 -1.27
N ASN A 800 18.41 -8.09 -1.35
CA ASN A 800 19.02 -7.57 -2.58
C ASN A 800 19.16 -8.67 -3.64
N VAL A 801 18.57 -8.42 -4.82
CA VAL A 801 18.69 -9.28 -6.00
C VAL A 801 19.38 -8.48 -7.11
N PRO A 802 20.70 -8.69 -7.34
CA PRO A 802 21.46 -7.93 -8.31
C PRO A 802 20.97 -8.04 -9.75
N HIS A 803 20.55 -9.23 -10.17
CA HIS A 803 20.10 -9.50 -11.52
C HIS A 803 18.79 -10.29 -11.47
N ARG A 804 17.74 -9.72 -12.06
CA ARG A 804 16.44 -10.38 -12.15
C ARG A 804 15.88 -10.27 -13.56
N PHE A 805 15.58 -11.40 -14.16
CA PHE A 805 14.96 -11.50 -15.47
C PHE A 805 13.57 -12.10 -15.34
N VAL A 806 12.58 -11.46 -15.95
CA VAL A 806 11.20 -11.93 -15.99
C VAL A 806 10.71 -11.93 -17.42
N LEU A 807 10.26 -13.07 -17.90
CA LEU A 807 9.59 -13.21 -19.20
C LEU A 807 8.21 -13.80 -18.97
N PHE A 808 7.19 -13.09 -19.44
CA PHE A 808 5.80 -13.53 -19.40
C PHE A 808 5.25 -13.55 -20.82
N GLY A 809 4.54 -14.62 -21.16
CA GLY A 809 3.86 -14.76 -22.43
C GLY A 809 2.46 -15.33 -22.26
N GLN A 810 1.52 -14.82 -23.04
CA GLN A 810 0.17 -15.35 -23.15
C GLN A 810 -0.25 -15.39 -24.61
N GLN A 811 -0.84 -16.51 -25.01
CA GLN A 811 -1.31 -16.75 -26.36
C GLN A 811 -2.76 -17.25 -26.32
N VAL A 812 -3.67 -16.47 -26.89
CA VAL A 812 -5.05 -16.90 -27.13
C VAL A 812 -5.08 -17.75 -28.40
N LEU A 813 -5.43 -19.02 -28.28
CA LEU A 813 -5.50 -19.96 -29.41
C LEU A 813 -6.85 -19.84 -30.12
N SER A 814 -7.93 -19.72 -29.35
CA SER A 814 -9.30 -19.55 -29.83
C SER A 814 -10.12 -18.75 -28.80
N GLY A 815 -11.40 -18.47 -29.06
CA GLY A 815 -12.28 -17.82 -28.07
C GLY A 815 -12.49 -18.61 -26.78
N ALA A 816 -12.10 -19.88 -26.75
CA ALA A 816 -12.22 -20.76 -25.58
C ALA A 816 -10.88 -21.15 -24.95
N TRP A 817 -9.75 -21.09 -25.67
CA TRP A 817 -8.48 -21.66 -25.19
C TRP A 817 -7.37 -20.62 -25.16
N SER A 818 -6.62 -20.60 -24.06
CA SER A 818 -5.44 -19.76 -23.85
C SER A 818 -4.26 -20.56 -23.32
N LEU A 819 -3.04 -20.13 -23.66
CA LEU A 819 -1.79 -20.65 -23.11
C LEU A 819 -1.05 -19.51 -22.42
N SER A 820 -0.35 -19.81 -21.32
CA SER A 820 0.53 -18.87 -20.63
C SER A 820 1.86 -19.51 -20.24
N ALA A 821 2.90 -18.69 -20.17
CA ALA A 821 4.21 -19.09 -19.66
C ALA A 821 4.83 -17.92 -18.90
N LYS A 822 5.47 -18.20 -17.76
CA LYS A 822 6.19 -17.22 -16.95
C LYS A 822 7.53 -17.80 -16.54
N LEU A 823 8.63 -17.17 -16.96
CA LEU A 823 9.98 -17.50 -16.56
C LEU A 823 10.51 -16.40 -15.63
N VAL A 824 11.00 -16.78 -14.47
CA VAL A 824 11.73 -15.92 -13.53
C VAL A 824 13.13 -16.49 -13.33
N VAL A 825 14.14 -15.66 -13.53
CA VAL A 825 15.55 -16.00 -13.25
C VAL A 825 16.16 -14.94 -12.35
N GLU A 826 16.76 -15.36 -11.24
CA GLU A 826 17.41 -14.47 -10.28
C GLU A 826 18.83 -14.93 -9.99
N GLU A 827 19.79 -14.02 -10.11
CA GLU A 827 21.22 -14.28 -9.96
C GLU A 827 21.88 -13.26 -9.02
N GLY A 828 22.92 -13.71 -8.32
CA GLY A 828 23.67 -12.90 -7.37
C GLY A 828 22.94 -12.65 -6.05
N ARG A 829 21.83 -13.36 -5.80
CA ARG A 829 21.13 -13.34 -4.50
C ARG A 829 22.16 -13.65 -3.41
N SER A 830 22.31 -12.75 -2.45
CA SER A 830 23.09 -13.06 -1.25
C SER A 830 22.30 -14.08 -0.44
N TRP A 831 22.97 -15.08 0.12
CA TRP A 831 22.37 -15.93 1.15
C TRP A 831 21.90 -15.07 2.32
N GLY A 832 22.66 -14.01 2.62
CA GLY A 832 22.21 -12.91 3.46
C GLY A 832 21.57 -13.41 4.74
N TYR A 833 22.34 -14.22 5.50
CA TYR A 833 22.00 -14.95 6.72
C TYR A 833 20.83 -14.35 7.51
N ARG A 834 20.02 -15.25 8.06
CA ARG A 834 18.81 -14.90 8.83
C ARG A 834 19.18 -13.88 9.91
N ARG A 835 18.27 -12.93 10.19
CA ARG A 835 18.50 -11.86 11.18
C ARG A 835 19.09 -12.44 12.48
N ALA A 836 18.45 -13.50 12.99
CA ALA A 836 18.87 -14.31 14.13
C ALA A 836 20.37 -14.71 14.16
N TYR A 837 20.96 -15.11 13.04
CA TYR A 837 22.39 -15.47 12.99
C TYR A 837 23.32 -14.27 13.12
N TYR A 838 22.94 -13.14 12.52
CA TYR A 838 23.72 -11.92 12.71
C TYR A 838 23.68 -11.47 14.17
N ASP A 839 22.59 -11.80 14.86
CA ASP A 839 22.28 -11.37 16.21
C ASP A 839 23.01 -12.26 17.23
N PHE A 840 23.01 -13.58 17.03
CA PHE A 840 23.80 -14.53 17.82
C PHE A 840 25.31 -14.34 17.61
N PHE A 841 25.81 -14.42 16.37
CA PHE A 841 27.25 -14.30 16.09
C PHE A 841 27.81 -12.86 16.14
N GLY A 842 26.93 -11.86 16.19
CA GLY A 842 27.33 -10.46 16.31
C GLY A 842 27.81 -10.08 17.71
N VAL A 843 27.42 -10.85 18.72
CA VAL A 843 27.77 -10.65 20.14
C VAL A 843 29.08 -11.34 20.53
N HIS A 844 29.45 -12.41 19.81
CA HIS A 844 30.61 -13.26 20.13
C HIS A 844 31.69 -13.14 19.05
N PRO A 845 32.74 -12.32 19.27
CA PRO A 845 33.78 -12.05 18.28
C PRO A 845 34.54 -13.28 17.78
N ASP A 846 34.62 -14.31 18.62
CA ASP A 846 35.34 -15.57 18.38
C ASP A 846 34.60 -16.50 17.41
N LEU A 847 33.30 -16.29 17.24
CA LEU A 847 32.45 -17.01 16.28
C LEU A 847 32.22 -16.21 14.99
N ALA A 848 33.06 -15.20 14.73
CA ALA A 848 32.96 -14.36 13.54
C ALA A 848 33.23 -15.11 12.22
N GLU A 849 33.82 -16.30 12.30
CA GLU A 849 34.00 -17.22 11.18
C GLU A 849 33.82 -18.68 11.61
N VAL A 850 32.78 -19.35 11.10
CA VAL A 850 32.44 -20.76 11.38
C VAL A 850 32.13 -21.44 10.05
N ALA A 851 32.45 -22.72 9.81
CA ALA A 851 32.12 -23.40 8.53
C ALA A 851 32.64 -22.74 7.22
N GLY A 852 33.75 -21.98 7.29
CA GLY A 852 34.21 -21.16 6.15
C GLY A 852 33.24 -20.02 5.78
N ILE A 853 32.41 -19.62 6.74
CA ILE A 853 31.45 -18.52 6.64
C ILE A 853 31.98 -17.34 7.42
N ASN A 854 32.33 -16.28 6.71
CA ASN A 854 32.65 -15.01 7.33
C ASN A 854 31.37 -14.22 7.68
N PHE A 855 31.02 -14.14 8.97
CA PHE A 855 29.85 -13.39 9.47
C PHE A 855 30.08 -11.88 9.51
N ARG A 856 31.33 -11.40 9.38
CA ARG A 856 31.63 -9.97 9.20
C ARG A 856 31.32 -9.50 7.78
N ARG A 857 31.33 -10.40 6.80
CA ARG A 857 31.07 -10.13 5.37
C ARG A 857 30.02 -11.09 4.79
N PRO A 858 28.78 -11.09 5.32
CA PRO A 858 27.75 -12.01 4.84
C PRO A 858 27.33 -11.75 3.39
N ASP A 859 27.64 -10.57 2.85
CA ASP A 859 27.39 -10.19 1.46
C ASP A 859 28.22 -10.99 0.44
N THR A 860 29.30 -11.67 0.86
CA THR A 860 30.14 -12.47 -0.05
C THR A 860 29.55 -13.85 -0.32
N HIS A 861 28.60 -14.32 0.50
CA HIS A 861 27.96 -15.63 0.35
C HIS A 861 26.74 -15.54 -0.56
N ARG A 862 26.75 -16.28 -1.68
CA ARG A 862 25.75 -16.17 -2.76
C ARG A 862 24.96 -17.46 -2.91
N LEU A 863 23.63 -17.36 -2.95
CA LEU A 863 22.78 -18.49 -3.29
C LEU A 863 22.94 -18.86 -4.77
N PRO A 864 22.71 -20.13 -5.14
CA PRO A 864 22.65 -20.51 -6.53
C PRO A 864 21.56 -19.76 -7.29
N THR A 865 21.73 -19.68 -8.60
CA THR A 865 20.75 -19.08 -9.51
C THR A 865 19.39 -19.74 -9.34
N LEU A 866 18.39 -18.92 -9.05
CA LEU A 866 17.00 -19.35 -9.06
C LEU A 866 16.49 -19.26 -10.50
N ALA A 867 15.83 -20.33 -10.96
CA ALA A 867 15.18 -20.34 -12.27
C ALA A 867 13.87 -21.13 -12.16
N GLN A 868 12.77 -20.42 -12.36
CA GLN A 868 11.42 -20.97 -12.26
C GLN A 868 10.66 -20.70 -13.57
N LEU A 869 10.16 -21.77 -14.18
CA LEU A 869 9.25 -21.70 -15.32
C LEU A 869 7.87 -22.20 -14.90
N ASP A 870 6.87 -21.34 -15.01
CA ASP A 870 5.47 -21.73 -14.82
C ASP A 870 4.79 -21.79 -16.18
N LEU A 871 3.98 -22.83 -16.41
CA LEU A 871 3.24 -23.05 -17.65
C LEU A 871 1.76 -23.16 -17.34
N GLY A 872 0.90 -22.52 -18.13
CA GLY A 872 -0.54 -22.52 -17.89
C GLY A 872 -1.37 -22.76 -19.15
N VAL A 873 -2.54 -23.37 -18.95
CA VAL A 873 -3.58 -23.59 -19.97
C VAL A 873 -4.91 -23.10 -19.40
N GLY A 874 -5.54 -22.14 -20.08
CA GLY A 874 -6.86 -21.64 -19.75
C GLY A 874 -7.93 -22.14 -20.71
N PHE A 875 -9.11 -22.42 -20.18
CA PHE A 875 -10.31 -22.76 -20.91
C PHE A 875 -11.50 -21.94 -20.42
N ARG A 876 -12.17 -21.22 -21.32
CA ARG A 876 -13.40 -20.46 -21.06
C ARG A 876 -14.56 -20.97 -21.89
N LYS A 877 -15.73 -21.06 -21.27
CA LYS A 877 -17.00 -21.33 -21.95
C LYS A 877 -18.10 -20.42 -21.43
N GLY A 878 -18.73 -19.66 -22.33
CA GLY A 878 -19.98 -18.97 -22.04
C GLY A 878 -21.13 -19.96 -21.88
N LEU A 879 -22.02 -19.70 -20.93
CA LEU A 879 -23.22 -20.48 -20.64
C LEU A 879 -24.46 -19.59 -20.88
N ASP A 880 -25.66 -20.18 -20.93
CA ASP A 880 -26.91 -19.42 -21.11
C ASP A 880 -27.13 -18.35 -20.04
N ARG A 881 -26.58 -18.58 -18.84
CA ARG A 881 -26.54 -17.64 -17.72
C ARG A 881 -25.17 -17.72 -17.04
N GLY A 882 -24.23 -16.91 -17.50
CA GLY A 882 -22.90 -16.80 -16.91
C GLY A 882 -21.77 -17.40 -17.75
N SER A 883 -20.63 -17.68 -17.12
CA SER A 883 -19.49 -18.33 -17.75
C SER A 883 -18.73 -19.25 -16.79
N LEU A 884 -18.13 -20.29 -17.37
CA LEU A 884 -17.21 -21.20 -16.70
C LEU A 884 -15.81 -20.96 -17.24
N SER A 885 -14.85 -20.78 -16.34
CA SER A 885 -13.43 -20.72 -16.67
C SER A 885 -12.67 -21.76 -15.87
N VAL A 886 -11.72 -22.44 -16.51
CA VAL A 886 -10.84 -23.45 -15.90
C VAL A 886 -9.41 -23.10 -16.28
N HIS A 887 -8.54 -22.97 -15.29
CA HIS A 887 -7.12 -22.71 -15.50
C HIS A 887 -6.30 -23.80 -14.85
N LEU A 888 -5.44 -24.46 -15.63
CA LEU A 888 -4.47 -25.42 -15.15
C LEU A 888 -3.08 -24.80 -15.26
N GLN A 889 -2.33 -24.76 -14.17
CA GLN A 889 -0.98 -24.22 -14.12
C GLN A 889 -0.02 -25.27 -13.54
N LEU A 890 1.14 -25.45 -14.18
CA LEU A 890 2.27 -26.20 -13.66
C LEU A 890 3.32 -25.19 -13.19
N VAL A 891 3.45 -25.03 -11.88
CA VAL A 891 4.45 -24.17 -11.25
C VAL A 891 5.79 -24.92 -11.16
N ASN A 892 6.89 -24.20 -11.42
CA ASN A 892 8.24 -24.75 -11.47
C ASN A 892 8.34 -26.01 -12.36
N ALA A 893 7.87 -25.91 -13.60
CA ALA A 893 7.94 -26.95 -14.62
C ALA A 893 9.37 -27.48 -14.85
N LEU A 894 10.40 -26.66 -14.60
CA LEU A 894 11.81 -27.11 -14.65
C LEU A 894 12.15 -28.16 -13.60
N GLY A 895 11.40 -28.24 -12.49
CA GLY A 895 11.70 -29.12 -11.36
C GLY A 895 13.04 -28.80 -10.71
N ARG A 896 13.46 -27.51 -10.75
CA ARG A 896 14.71 -27.08 -10.10
C ARG A 896 14.50 -26.88 -8.62
N GLU A 897 15.47 -27.31 -7.83
CA GLU A 897 15.61 -26.97 -6.43
C GLU A 897 16.05 -25.50 -6.31
N ASN A 898 15.07 -24.61 -6.23
CA ASN A 898 15.32 -23.18 -6.07
C ASN A 898 15.65 -22.91 -4.59
N ILE A 899 16.93 -22.84 -4.23
CA ILE A 899 17.36 -22.63 -2.83
C ILE A 899 16.91 -21.25 -2.32
N SER A 900 16.22 -21.21 -1.18
CA SER A 900 15.80 -19.99 -0.47
C SER A 900 16.83 -19.53 0.56
N GLY A 901 17.56 -20.47 1.16
CA GLY A 901 18.64 -20.22 2.09
C GLY A 901 19.35 -21.53 2.45
N TRP A 902 20.46 -21.42 3.17
CA TRP A 902 21.06 -22.53 3.91
C TRP A 902 20.75 -22.37 5.41
N SER A 903 20.84 -23.46 6.16
CA SER A 903 21.03 -23.50 7.61
C SER A 903 22.36 -24.19 7.91
N LEU A 904 22.87 -23.99 9.13
CA LEU A 904 24.03 -24.71 9.65
C LEU A 904 23.53 -25.91 10.44
N ALA A 905 24.13 -27.06 10.18
CA ALA A 905 24.02 -28.25 11.01
C ALA A 905 25.37 -28.48 11.67
N ASP A 906 25.39 -28.90 12.92
CA ASP A 906 26.61 -29.38 13.56
C ASP A 906 27.05 -30.69 12.88
N ASP A 907 28.34 -30.78 12.58
CA ASP A 907 29.02 -31.96 12.01
C ASP A 907 30.32 -32.19 12.79
N THR A 908 30.41 -31.62 14.00
CA THR A 908 31.59 -31.70 14.85
C THR A 908 31.77 -33.13 15.31
N ASP A 909 32.95 -33.69 15.02
CA ASP A 909 33.35 -34.99 15.52
C ASP A 909 33.73 -34.83 17.01
N TRP A 910 32.74 -35.12 17.86
CA TRP A 910 32.81 -35.09 19.32
C TRP A 910 33.62 -36.26 19.92
N SER A 911 34.43 -36.98 19.13
CA SER A 911 35.30 -38.03 19.65
C SER A 911 36.27 -37.53 20.73
N GLU A 912 36.51 -38.41 21.71
CA GLU A 912 37.47 -38.23 22.82
C GLU A 912 38.83 -37.67 22.36
N GLU A 913 39.37 -38.16 21.24
CA GLU A 913 40.67 -37.71 20.70
C GLU A 913 40.66 -36.22 20.30
N ASN A 914 39.58 -35.74 19.70
CA ASN A 914 39.44 -34.34 19.31
C ASN A 914 39.23 -33.44 20.53
N LEU A 915 38.43 -33.89 21.49
CA LEU A 915 38.18 -33.20 22.75
C LEU A 915 39.45 -33.07 23.60
N GLU A 916 40.25 -34.13 23.74
CA GLU A 916 41.56 -34.09 24.41
C GLU A 916 42.55 -33.16 23.72
N SER A 917 42.55 -33.12 22.38
CA SER A 917 43.43 -32.22 21.62
C SER A 917 43.09 -30.73 21.87
N TRP A 918 41.80 -30.43 22.05
CA TRP A 918 41.32 -29.10 22.41
C TRP A 918 41.63 -28.77 23.87
N ARG A 919 41.31 -29.67 24.82
CA ARG A 919 41.60 -29.54 26.26
C ARG A 919 43.09 -29.31 26.54
N SER A 920 43.96 -30.01 25.82
CA SER A 920 45.42 -29.87 25.96
C SER A 920 46.01 -28.62 25.28
N GLY A 921 45.18 -27.83 24.59
CA GLY A 921 45.60 -26.68 23.80
C GLY A 921 46.53 -27.06 22.64
N THR A 922 46.60 -28.35 22.28
CA THR A 922 47.47 -28.84 21.20
C THR A 922 46.87 -28.54 19.83
N GLN A 923 45.54 -28.40 19.73
CA GLN A 923 44.84 -27.84 18.57
C GLN A 923 43.71 -26.89 19.01
N PRO A 924 43.43 -25.82 18.23
CA PRO A 924 42.25 -24.99 18.47
C PRO A 924 40.98 -25.80 18.18
N PHE A 925 39.92 -25.63 18.99
CA PHE A 925 38.60 -26.19 18.72
C PHE A 925 38.15 -25.79 17.31
N GLN A 926 37.76 -26.77 16.50
CA GLN A 926 37.20 -26.52 15.18
C GLN A 926 35.80 -27.10 15.12
N LEU A 927 34.82 -26.24 15.38
CA LEU A 927 33.42 -26.57 15.16
C LEU A 927 33.21 -26.89 13.67
N GLN A 928 32.97 -28.17 13.36
CA GLN A 928 32.68 -28.61 12.00
C GLN A 928 31.19 -28.45 11.78
N THR A 929 30.81 -27.84 10.66
CA THR A 929 29.41 -27.52 10.40
C THR A 929 29.12 -27.73 8.92
N ALA A 930 28.03 -28.44 8.63
CA ALA A 930 27.55 -28.66 7.29
C ALA A 930 26.52 -27.60 6.87
N ARG A 931 26.47 -27.26 5.58
CA ARG A 931 25.42 -26.41 5.02
C ARG A 931 24.25 -27.26 4.54
N LYS A 932 23.11 -27.16 5.21
CA LYS A 932 21.86 -27.80 4.77
C LYS A 932 21.06 -26.83 3.90
N ALA A 933 20.75 -27.22 2.66
CA ALA A 933 19.99 -26.37 1.74
C ALA A 933 18.49 -26.42 2.02
N ARG A 934 17.85 -25.25 2.04
CA ARG A 934 16.39 -25.13 2.10
C ARG A 934 15.83 -24.74 0.75
N THR A 935 14.91 -25.53 0.22
CA THR A 935 14.32 -25.38 -1.11
C THR A 935 13.00 -24.61 -1.05
N MET A 936 12.76 -23.74 -2.04
CA MET A 936 11.74 -22.70 -1.97
C MET A 936 10.41 -23.09 -2.60
N ILE A 937 10.42 -23.75 -3.78
CA ILE A 937 9.23 -24.02 -4.58
C ILE A 937 9.41 -25.33 -5.35
N PRO A 938 8.85 -26.45 -4.89
CA PRO A 938 8.81 -27.69 -5.66
C PRO A 938 7.90 -27.59 -6.91
N ARG A 939 7.99 -28.57 -7.81
CA ARG A 939 7.11 -28.67 -8.98
C ARG A 939 5.69 -29.01 -8.51
N GLN A 940 4.71 -28.16 -8.82
CA GLN A 940 3.33 -28.36 -8.36
C GLN A 940 2.29 -28.03 -9.44
N PRO A 941 1.27 -28.89 -9.66
CA PRO A 941 0.11 -28.56 -10.47
C PRO A 941 -0.93 -27.79 -9.63
N LEU A 942 -1.47 -26.71 -10.18
CA LEU A 942 -2.56 -25.92 -9.63
C LEU A 942 -3.73 -25.91 -10.62
N LEU A 943 -4.93 -26.13 -10.11
CA LEU A 943 -6.17 -26.06 -10.87
C LEU A 943 -7.07 -25.00 -10.26
N THR A 944 -7.48 -24.01 -11.03
CA THR A 944 -8.46 -23.02 -10.61
C THR A 944 -9.70 -23.13 -11.47
N VAL A 945 -10.85 -23.23 -10.85
CA VAL A 945 -12.17 -23.27 -11.50
C VAL A 945 -12.96 -22.07 -11.04
N THR A 946 -13.42 -21.26 -11.99
CA THR A 946 -14.21 -20.06 -11.71
C THR A 946 -15.54 -20.12 -12.43
N PHE A 947 -16.62 -19.92 -11.68
CA PHE A 947 -17.97 -19.79 -12.18
C PHE A 947 -18.45 -18.36 -11.92
N SER A 948 -18.99 -17.70 -12.94
CA SER A 948 -19.54 -16.35 -12.85
C SER A 948 -20.96 -16.37 -13.41
N TRP A 949 -21.93 -15.77 -12.71
CA TRP A 949 -23.35 -15.72 -13.07
C TRP A 949 -23.86 -14.31 -13.33
#